data_AF-F2SAA2-F1
#
_entry.id   AF-F2SAA2-F1
#
_cell.length_a   1.000
_cell.length_b   1.000
_cell.length_c   1.000
_cell.angle_alpha   90.00
_cell.angle_beta   90.00
_cell.angle_gamma   90.00
#
_symmetry.space_group_name_H-M   'P 1'
#
loop_
_entity.id
_entity.type
_entity.pdbx_description
1 polymer ?
#
loop_
_entity_poly.entity_id
_entity_poly.type
_entity_poly.pdbx_seq_one_letter_code
_entity_poly.pdbx_strand_id
1 'polypeptide(L)'
;MEIFCRNLPEQVQEKHLKKELKPILEHFQIHVFDFQKVGRKNGRITVGDARKGQHFLDTYESRMNPVRGPGRPPRHPITLKLYGIPVYVTKSTNKPYKQLLQSLWEEEEERLNARFTPAPRSIAGQIDRVRHFKVTMMSCGSWDYRANQPVFVEYFRFPCPGVIHIGKTAFEALFTDIRSMVKTSLEIPYWNVADDIYVGAYAKPSVTITTGVAPRFYISDPIEQMKMQMAALLQTKGRPPPSKRRVGYIASGHENISARCFTYRFALQDPRDTGVVRKLAHDRNVPKMSTWNDMCVYPRRPYKLLDREFGAYLARMPFDYRVKFQLLKLVWNGELSLDQASLLLPTVHRLHQQHPPDIVAQALMRIDGNSVYPSPGVLASDASMEALTETLEKNLDTILKARTEWDINLMHEKNVLVHRATVTPAGIYLSGPYAETKNRILRKYLDNIDYFIRVEFLDETGDPVFFDPSANLEQIFHQRFAGVMKRGFEIAGREFEFLGFSHSSLRAQTCWFAAPFTTSNGDHLNARTIIGNIGYFDHIRSPSKQAARIGQAFSDTLTSISVSKEVVWMKAPDVKRNDRIFSDGVGVISRDLMYRIWNEYALRERVKPTVFQIRIAGAKGMVSLDTRRKGEFLMLRESMVKFPTDDLYNIEICGAGIRALPFYLNNQIIKILEDLGVPFEAFHQIQQDEINFLYSAFNSTERAAKFLEDSPVPRSLRLPWLFLVLKGLGIRYTQDPFLKRVMELTTLLRLRDLKYRARIRVPNAVTLYGIMDETGYLKENEIYCVYLGENGRREILVRDKVVITRSPALHPGDIQVVNAVDVPENSPLRKLHNCVAFSQHGDRDLPSMLSGGDLDGDLYNIIYDTRLVPRKTIPPANYPRVEAKELDRKVETEDIVDFFVTFMQQDQLGRIATTHQTIADQSELGTLDQACLKLAHLHSVAVDYSKSGIAVNVLSIPRAPRVRPDFMAPSPRFRVADSIESIIGEKNSAMQDDDDDDEDDSDRRKIRYYKSNNILGRLYRSIDERSFLCQLRDVGAADTKTNTDVLRSIWNYVLSEVDGFLWTHLTGIFHDTRDIYEDELRELMRKYSATPLKSSITEYELFVGTILGHGNKQRRRDKDNAKEMRDEYNRLVEFTISMIRDTESGGTEALERSIACFWVAIDGKSSGQKPGLRSAHAHQDKLLSFPWIAAMTCLDEVDKLQRYAPI
;
A
#
# COMPACT_ATOMS: atom_id res chain seq x y z
N MET A 1 5.89 8.51 -40.12
CA MET A 1 4.81 8.36 -41.14
C MET A 1 3.86 7.24 -40.69
N GLU A 2 2.59 7.29 -41.07
CA GLU A 2 1.63 6.20 -40.83
C GLU A 2 1.27 5.55 -42.17
N ILE A 3 1.32 4.23 -42.22
CA ILE A 3 1.04 3.40 -43.39
C ILE A 3 -0.20 2.56 -43.06
N PHE A 4 -1.24 2.66 -43.89
CA PHE A 4 -2.48 1.93 -43.71
C PHE A 4 -2.40 0.59 -44.44
N CYS A 5 -2.70 -0.50 -43.72
CA CYS A 5 -2.73 -1.87 -44.24
C CYS A 5 -4.18 -2.32 -44.38
N ARG A 6 -4.55 -2.93 -45.52
CA ARG A 6 -5.86 -3.53 -45.81
C ARG A 6 -5.70 -5.01 -46.14
N ASN A 7 -6.76 -5.76 -45.92
CA ASN A 7 -6.81 -7.22 -46.12
C ASN A 7 -5.85 -8.00 -45.21
N LEU A 8 -5.68 -7.54 -43.98
CA LEU A 8 -4.96 -8.30 -42.95
C LEU A 8 -5.74 -9.58 -42.57
N PRO A 9 -5.03 -10.66 -42.20
CA PRO A 9 -5.64 -11.88 -41.68
C PRO A 9 -6.55 -11.60 -40.47
N GLU A 10 -7.80 -12.05 -40.54
CA GLU A 10 -8.84 -11.70 -39.56
C GLU A 10 -8.54 -12.30 -38.17
N GLN A 11 -8.07 -13.55 -38.14
CA GLN A 11 -7.84 -14.33 -36.93
C GLN A 11 -6.45 -14.11 -36.29
N VAL A 12 -5.56 -13.35 -36.94
CA VAL A 12 -4.19 -13.12 -36.45
C VAL A 12 -4.14 -11.92 -35.51
N GLN A 13 -3.51 -12.11 -34.36
CA GLN A 13 -3.31 -11.08 -33.33
C GLN A 13 -2.25 -10.05 -33.73
N GLU A 14 -2.27 -8.87 -33.09
CA GLU A 14 -1.35 -7.76 -33.37
C GLU A 14 0.13 -8.16 -33.16
N LYS A 15 0.44 -8.94 -32.12
CA LYS A 15 1.79 -9.46 -31.83
C LYS A 15 2.35 -10.31 -32.96
N HIS A 16 1.55 -11.24 -33.49
CA HIS A 16 1.93 -12.13 -34.59
C HIS A 16 2.13 -11.38 -35.91
N LEU A 17 1.27 -10.42 -36.22
CA LEU A 17 1.45 -9.53 -37.38
C LEU A 17 2.72 -8.70 -37.24
N LYS A 18 3.02 -8.20 -36.04
CA LYS A 18 4.24 -7.45 -35.76
C LYS A 18 5.50 -8.32 -35.94
N LYS A 19 5.48 -9.57 -35.44
CA LYS A 19 6.58 -10.55 -35.58
C LYS A 19 6.88 -10.85 -37.05
N GLU A 20 5.85 -10.98 -37.89
CA GLU A 20 6.02 -11.22 -39.34
C GLU A 20 6.45 -9.95 -40.11
N LEU A 21 5.93 -8.78 -39.73
CA LEU A 21 6.32 -7.50 -40.34
C LEU A 21 7.77 -7.10 -40.04
N LYS A 22 8.30 -7.50 -38.88
CA LYS A 22 9.65 -7.13 -38.42
C LYS A 22 10.75 -7.44 -39.44
N PRO A 23 10.97 -8.69 -39.91
CA PRO A 23 12.01 -8.98 -40.89
C PRO A 23 11.77 -8.24 -42.22
N ILE A 24 10.51 -8.04 -42.63
CA ILE A 24 10.20 -7.30 -43.86
C ILE A 24 10.64 -5.84 -43.74
N LEU A 25 10.29 -5.18 -42.64
CA LEU A 25 10.62 -3.77 -42.37
C LEU A 25 12.12 -3.55 -42.14
N GLU A 26 12.83 -4.54 -41.59
CA GLU A 26 14.28 -4.50 -41.42
C GLU A 26 15.05 -4.35 -42.75
N HIS A 27 14.54 -4.91 -43.86
CA HIS A 27 15.11 -4.69 -45.20
C HIS A 27 15.09 -3.22 -45.65
N PHE A 28 14.17 -2.43 -45.08
CA PHE A 28 14.05 -0.99 -45.31
C PHE A 28 14.77 -0.17 -44.23
N GLN A 29 15.60 -0.81 -43.40
CA GLN A 29 16.28 -0.23 -42.24
C GLN A 29 15.30 0.33 -41.18
N ILE A 30 14.07 -0.20 -41.16
CA ILE A 30 13.04 0.14 -40.16
C ILE A 30 13.09 -0.94 -39.09
N HIS A 31 13.79 -0.65 -37.99
CA HIS A 31 13.97 -1.61 -36.90
C HIS A 31 13.01 -1.36 -35.73
N VAL A 32 12.58 -0.12 -35.55
CA VAL A 32 11.64 0.32 -34.53
C VAL A 32 10.37 0.84 -35.21
N PHE A 33 9.24 0.23 -34.86
CA PHE A 33 7.93 0.59 -35.39
C PHE A 33 6.79 0.20 -34.44
N ASP A 34 5.67 0.88 -34.58
CA ASP A 34 4.40 0.52 -33.95
C ASP A 34 3.46 -0.09 -34.99
N PHE A 35 2.70 -1.10 -34.60
CA PHE A 35 1.68 -1.69 -35.45
C PHE A 35 0.38 -1.77 -34.68
N GLN A 36 -0.69 -1.23 -35.25
CA GLN A 36 -2.01 -1.21 -34.64
C GLN A 36 -3.03 -1.88 -35.57
N LYS A 37 -3.76 -2.87 -35.08
CA LYS A 37 -4.94 -3.38 -35.79
C LYS A 37 -6.11 -2.39 -35.69
N VAL A 38 -6.79 -2.13 -36.80
CA VAL A 38 -7.91 -1.18 -36.93
C VAL A 38 -9.10 -1.88 -37.58
N GLY A 39 -10.04 -2.35 -36.76
CA GLY A 39 -11.11 -3.24 -37.25
C GLY A 39 -10.58 -4.66 -37.53
N ARG A 40 -11.29 -5.42 -38.36
CA ARG A 40 -10.98 -6.85 -38.56
C ARG A 40 -9.87 -7.13 -39.57
N LYS A 41 -9.86 -6.39 -40.68
CA LYS A 41 -8.96 -6.61 -41.83
C LYS A 41 -8.06 -5.43 -42.13
N ASN A 42 -8.01 -4.42 -41.27
CA ASN A 42 -7.14 -3.27 -41.48
C ASN A 42 -6.20 -3.06 -40.31
N GLY A 43 -5.10 -2.36 -40.57
CA GLY A 43 -4.10 -2.01 -39.57
C GLY A 43 -3.33 -0.77 -39.98
N ARG A 44 -2.48 -0.30 -39.08
CA ARG A 44 -1.65 0.88 -39.25
C ARG A 44 -0.25 0.57 -38.78
N ILE A 45 0.74 0.78 -39.63
CA ILE A 45 2.15 0.76 -39.26
C ILE A 45 2.57 2.22 -39.05
N THR A 46 3.07 2.54 -37.86
CA THR A 46 3.68 3.85 -37.60
C THR A 46 5.19 3.68 -37.55
N VAL A 47 5.89 4.45 -38.40
CA VAL A 47 7.36 4.43 -38.50
C VAL A 47 7.91 5.81 -38.16
N GLY A 48 9.05 5.84 -37.45
CA GLY A 48 9.71 7.08 -37.06
C GLY A 48 10.24 7.87 -38.27
N ASP A 49 10.85 7.20 -39.25
CA ASP A 49 11.46 7.83 -40.42
C ASP A 49 10.52 7.79 -41.65
N ALA A 50 10.10 8.95 -42.13
CA ALA A 50 9.23 9.07 -43.29
C ALA A 50 9.89 8.65 -44.60
N ARG A 51 11.23 8.81 -44.74
CA ARG A 51 11.96 8.40 -45.95
C ARG A 51 12.00 6.89 -46.06
N LYS A 52 12.33 6.20 -44.96
CA LYS A 52 12.34 4.73 -44.91
C LYS A 52 10.95 4.15 -45.17
N GLY A 53 9.91 4.75 -44.56
CA GLY A 53 8.54 4.33 -44.83
C GLY A 53 8.10 4.61 -46.28
N GLN A 54 8.56 5.70 -46.91
CA GLN A 54 8.27 5.98 -48.31
C GLN A 54 8.94 4.94 -49.22
N HIS A 55 10.17 4.52 -48.92
CA HIS A 55 10.84 3.43 -49.63
C HIS A 55 10.07 2.10 -49.53
N PHE A 56 9.48 1.82 -48.36
CA PHE A 56 8.57 0.69 -48.17
C PHE A 56 7.30 0.81 -49.04
N LEU A 57 6.67 1.99 -49.09
CA LEU A 57 5.51 2.24 -49.94
C LEU A 57 5.86 2.17 -51.44
N ASP A 58 6.99 2.72 -51.87
CA ASP A 58 7.43 2.66 -53.28
C ASP A 58 7.61 1.22 -53.78
N THR A 59 7.81 0.27 -52.85
CA THR A 59 7.95 -1.17 -53.15
C THR A 59 6.60 -1.90 -53.13
N TYR A 60 5.71 -1.59 -52.19
CA TYR A 60 4.50 -2.38 -51.90
C TYR A 60 3.15 -1.65 -52.10
N GLU A 61 3.13 -0.34 -52.35
CA GLU A 61 1.91 0.43 -52.54
C GLU A 61 1.25 0.07 -53.89
N SER A 62 0.09 -0.56 -53.82
CA SER A 62 -0.67 -0.95 -54.99
C SER A 62 -1.38 0.28 -55.57
N ARG A 63 -0.88 0.82 -56.69
CA ARG A 63 -1.58 1.88 -57.43
C ARG A 63 -2.81 1.28 -58.12
N MET A 64 -4.00 1.56 -57.60
CA MET A 64 -5.25 1.28 -58.31
C MET A 64 -5.47 2.33 -59.42
N ASN A 65 -5.26 1.90 -60.67
CA ASN A 65 -5.83 2.36 -61.96
C ASN A 65 -5.38 3.72 -62.57
N PRO A 66 -5.79 4.07 -63.81
CA PRO A 66 -5.13 3.77 -65.09
C PRO A 66 -4.70 5.07 -65.82
N VAL A 67 -3.44 5.23 -66.24
CA VAL A 67 -3.08 6.35 -67.13
C VAL A 67 -2.09 5.90 -68.20
N ARG A 68 -2.53 6.02 -69.46
CA ARG A 68 -1.74 5.90 -70.69
C ARG A 68 -0.66 6.99 -70.70
N GLY A 69 0.60 6.58 -70.73
CA GLY A 69 1.74 7.44 -71.03
C GLY A 69 2.95 6.55 -71.38
N PRO A 70 3.69 6.83 -72.47
CA PRO A 70 4.76 5.94 -72.92
C PRO A 70 6.06 6.24 -72.15
N GLY A 71 6.77 5.20 -71.74
CA GLY A 71 8.18 5.30 -71.37
C GLY A 71 8.53 4.97 -69.91
N ARG A 72 8.20 3.76 -69.44
CA ARG A 72 9.02 2.96 -68.50
C ARG A 72 8.45 1.53 -68.44
N PRO A 73 9.29 0.47 -68.40
CA PRO A 73 8.80 -0.89 -68.27
C PRO A 73 8.01 -1.06 -66.96
N PRO A 74 6.88 -1.78 -66.95
CA PRO A 74 6.10 -1.99 -65.75
C PRO A 74 6.91 -2.87 -64.78
N ARG A 75 7.37 -2.30 -63.66
CA ARG A 75 7.78 -3.13 -62.51
C ARG A 75 6.54 -3.88 -62.05
N HIS A 76 6.57 -5.21 -62.07
CA HIS A 76 5.51 -6.02 -61.48
C HIS A 76 5.31 -5.59 -60.01
N PRO A 77 4.08 -5.28 -59.57
CA PRO A 77 3.86 -4.88 -58.19
C PRO A 77 4.15 -6.06 -57.27
N ILE A 78 5.24 -5.97 -56.51
CA ILE A 78 5.53 -6.93 -55.45
C ILE A 78 4.42 -6.76 -54.42
N THR A 79 3.58 -7.78 -54.28
CA THR A 79 2.46 -7.75 -53.33
C THR A 79 2.98 -8.19 -51.97
N LEU A 80 2.82 -7.33 -50.95
CA LEU A 80 3.14 -7.71 -49.57
C LEU A 80 2.25 -8.90 -49.18
N LYS A 81 2.86 -9.99 -48.72
CA LYS A 81 2.13 -11.15 -48.20
C LYS A 81 2.41 -11.28 -46.71
N LEU A 82 1.35 -11.35 -45.91
CA LEU A 82 1.41 -11.70 -44.49
C LEU A 82 0.60 -12.99 -44.28
N TYR A 83 1.22 -14.02 -43.73
CA TYR A 83 0.73 -15.39 -43.61
C TYR A 83 0.18 -15.94 -44.95
N GLY A 84 0.87 -15.63 -46.05
CA GLY A 84 0.46 -16.01 -47.41
C GLY A 84 -0.69 -15.20 -47.99
N ILE A 85 -1.33 -14.32 -47.22
CA ILE A 85 -2.45 -13.47 -47.66
C ILE A 85 -1.91 -12.14 -48.22
N PRO A 86 -2.38 -11.70 -49.40
CA PRO A 86 -1.97 -10.42 -49.97
C PRO A 86 -2.53 -9.25 -49.14
N VAL A 87 -1.64 -8.40 -48.65
CA VAL A 87 -1.93 -7.20 -47.86
C VAL A 87 -1.65 -5.96 -48.69
N TYR A 88 -2.62 -5.06 -48.76
CA TYR A 88 -2.47 -3.81 -49.50
C TYR A 88 -2.06 -2.70 -48.56
N VAL A 89 -0.94 -2.06 -48.84
CA VAL A 89 -0.44 -0.92 -48.07
C VAL A 89 -0.61 0.37 -48.84
N THR A 90 -1.01 1.43 -48.16
CA THR A 90 -1.12 2.79 -48.73
C THR A 90 -0.66 3.81 -47.70
N LYS A 91 -0.19 4.97 -48.14
CA LYS A 91 0.04 6.09 -47.21
C LYS A 91 -1.26 6.45 -46.47
N SER A 92 -1.21 6.54 -45.14
CA SER A 92 -2.37 6.97 -44.35
C SER A 92 -2.62 8.47 -44.55
N THR A 93 -3.90 8.87 -44.59
CA THR A 93 -4.31 10.27 -44.58
C THR A 93 -4.26 10.88 -43.17
N ASN A 94 -4.17 10.04 -42.13
CA ASN A 94 -4.05 10.53 -40.76
C ASN A 94 -2.62 10.95 -40.47
N LYS A 95 -2.47 12.06 -39.74
CA LYS A 95 -1.18 12.41 -39.15
C LYS A 95 -0.89 11.43 -38.00
N PRO A 96 0.29 10.79 -37.97
CA PRO A 96 0.65 9.93 -36.85
C PRO A 96 0.68 10.73 -35.57
N TYR A 97 0.33 10.08 -34.46
CA TYR A 97 0.33 10.69 -33.15
C TYR A 97 1.75 11.14 -32.75
N LYS A 98 1.92 12.43 -32.42
CA LYS A 98 3.23 13.06 -32.19
C LYS A 98 4.04 12.34 -31.11
N GLN A 99 3.42 12.00 -29.99
CA GLN A 99 4.08 11.36 -28.85
C GLN A 99 4.42 9.88 -29.13
N LEU A 100 3.67 9.21 -30.01
CA LEU A 100 4.06 7.88 -30.48
C LEU A 100 5.31 7.95 -31.35
N LEU A 101 5.41 8.94 -32.24
CA LEU A 101 6.62 9.16 -33.03
C LEU A 101 7.83 9.48 -32.14
N GLN A 102 7.66 10.30 -31.09
CA GLN A 102 8.71 10.59 -30.11
C GLN A 102 9.21 9.30 -29.44
N SER A 103 8.30 8.48 -28.92
CA SER A 103 8.62 7.17 -28.34
C SER A 103 9.41 6.26 -29.30
N LEU A 104 9.03 6.23 -30.58
CA LEU A 104 9.72 5.43 -31.60
C LEU A 104 11.11 5.98 -31.96
N TRP A 105 11.28 7.31 -32.00
CA TRP A 105 12.59 7.93 -32.23
C TRP A 105 13.55 7.66 -31.07
N GLU A 106 13.05 7.75 -29.85
CA GLU A 106 13.81 7.48 -28.63
C GLU A 106 14.28 6.02 -28.56
N GLU A 107 13.37 5.06 -28.80
CA GLU A 107 13.72 3.63 -28.84
C GLU A 107 14.77 3.32 -29.93
N GLU A 108 14.71 4.00 -31.08
CA GLU A 108 15.71 3.88 -32.14
C GLU A 108 17.06 4.51 -31.74
N GLU A 109 17.05 5.65 -31.05
CA GLU A 109 18.26 6.31 -30.52
C GLU A 109 18.94 5.46 -29.45
N GLU A 110 18.19 4.91 -28.50
CA GLU A 110 18.69 3.98 -27.48
C GLU A 110 19.34 2.75 -28.13
N ARG A 111 18.70 2.18 -29.15
CA ARG A 111 19.23 1.05 -29.91
C ARG A 111 20.54 1.37 -30.61
N LEU A 112 20.68 2.58 -31.15
CA LEU A 112 21.92 3.03 -31.79
C LEU A 112 23.02 3.29 -30.75
N ASN A 113 22.69 3.90 -29.61
CA ASN A 113 23.63 4.17 -28.52
C ASN A 113 24.13 2.89 -27.83
N ALA A 114 23.27 1.87 -27.71
CA ALA A 114 23.65 0.57 -27.17
C ALA A 114 24.76 -0.12 -27.98
N ARG A 115 24.91 0.19 -29.28
CA ARG A 115 26.00 -0.34 -30.12
C ARG A 115 27.39 0.18 -29.74
N PHE A 116 27.47 1.28 -28.99
CA PHE A 116 28.73 1.92 -28.58
C PHE A 116 29.09 1.69 -27.11
N THR A 117 28.25 0.96 -26.36
CA THR A 117 28.50 0.63 -24.96
C THR A 117 29.13 -0.77 -24.90
N PRO A 118 30.26 -1.01 -24.22
CA PRO A 118 30.81 -2.36 -24.10
C PRO A 118 29.77 -3.26 -23.44
N ALA A 119 29.38 -4.32 -24.16
CA ALA A 119 28.39 -5.28 -23.67
C ALA A 119 28.83 -5.82 -22.29
N PRO A 120 27.90 -5.95 -21.32
CA PRO A 120 28.15 -6.78 -20.16
C PRO A 120 28.58 -8.17 -20.64
N ARG A 121 29.60 -8.75 -20.01
CA ARG A 121 29.98 -10.15 -20.23
C ARG A 121 28.87 -11.06 -19.69
N SER A 122 27.78 -11.19 -20.44
CA SER A 122 26.81 -12.26 -20.30
C SER A 122 26.63 -12.90 -21.66
N ILE A 123 27.66 -13.67 -22.08
CA ILE A 123 27.49 -14.66 -23.13
C ILE A 123 26.73 -15.82 -22.50
N ALA A 124 25.42 -15.82 -22.64
CA ALA A 124 24.62 -17.03 -22.67
C ALA A 124 23.64 -16.86 -23.82
N GLY A 125 23.84 -17.61 -24.90
CA GLY A 125 22.94 -17.59 -26.04
C GLY A 125 21.51 -17.88 -25.59
N GLN A 126 20.58 -17.01 -25.99
CA GLN A 126 19.15 -17.32 -25.93
C GLN A 126 18.89 -18.48 -26.89
N ILE A 127 18.93 -19.69 -26.35
CA ILE A 127 18.30 -20.86 -26.96
C ILE A 127 16.83 -20.78 -26.54
N ASP A 128 15.89 -20.81 -27.48
CA ASP A 128 14.45 -20.97 -27.17
C ASP A 128 14.26 -22.25 -26.35
N ARG A 129 14.09 -22.09 -25.03
CA ARG A 129 13.87 -23.20 -24.10
C ARG A 129 12.37 -23.53 -24.10
N VAL A 130 12.04 -24.81 -24.21
CA VAL A 130 10.65 -25.28 -24.07
C VAL A 130 10.13 -24.92 -22.68
N ARG A 131 9.03 -24.15 -22.62
CA ARG A 131 8.37 -23.70 -21.38
C ARG A 131 6.95 -24.26 -21.21
N HIS A 132 6.45 -25.03 -22.17
CA HIS A 132 5.10 -25.59 -22.16
C HIS A 132 5.17 -27.11 -22.03
N PHE A 133 4.42 -27.67 -21.08
CA PHE A 133 4.43 -29.11 -20.80
C PHE A 133 3.01 -29.63 -20.65
N LYS A 134 2.72 -30.78 -21.27
CA LYS A 134 1.39 -31.40 -21.14
C LYS A 134 1.25 -32.10 -19.81
N VAL A 135 0.09 -31.97 -19.19
CA VAL A 135 -0.24 -32.61 -17.91
C VAL A 135 -1.52 -33.42 -18.04
N THR A 136 -1.60 -34.52 -17.28
CA THR A 136 -2.75 -35.42 -17.29
C THR A 136 -3.78 -35.08 -16.22
N MET A 137 -3.33 -34.45 -15.13
CA MET A 137 -4.18 -34.03 -14.01
C MET A 137 -3.50 -32.98 -13.14
N MET A 138 -4.30 -32.34 -12.29
CA MET A 138 -3.87 -31.50 -11.17
C MET A 138 -4.42 -32.05 -9.86
N SER A 139 -3.65 -31.93 -8.78
CA SER A 139 -4.05 -32.24 -7.42
C SER A 139 -3.77 -31.05 -6.50
N CYS A 140 -4.61 -30.86 -5.48
CA CYS A 140 -4.43 -29.85 -4.43
C CYS A 140 -4.42 -30.54 -3.06
N GLY A 141 -3.50 -30.17 -2.19
CA GLY A 141 -3.24 -30.88 -0.96
C GLY A 141 -2.26 -30.18 -0.02
N SER A 142 -1.68 -30.94 0.89
CA SER A 142 -0.62 -30.48 1.80
C SER A 142 0.51 -31.50 1.88
N TRP A 143 1.65 -31.07 2.42
CA TRP A 143 2.73 -31.96 2.79
C TRP A 143 2.46 -32.63 4.14
N ASP A 144 3.03 -33.82 4.36
CA ASP A 144 3.02 -34.60 5.60
C ASP A 144 4.24 -35.54 5.61
N TYR A 145 4.49 -36.24 6.72
CA TYR A 145 5.50 -37.30 6.80
C TYR A 145 4.86 -38.68 7.05
N ARG A 146 5.35 -39.69 6.33
CA ARG A 146 5.03 -41.11 6.58
C ARG A 146 6.33 -41.90 6.70
N ALA A 147 6.54 -42.54 7.85
CA ALA A 147 7.79 -43.25 8.15
C ALA A 147 9.04 -42.37 7.88
N ASN A 148 9.02 -41.12 8.36
CA ASN A 148 10.06 -40.10 8.17
C ASN A 148 10.36 -39.70 6.71
N GLN A 149 9.46 -40.03 5.77
CA GLN A 149 9.59 -39.56 4.39
C GLN A 149 8.50 -38.54 4.03
N PRO A 150 8.84 -37.45 3.32
CA PRO A 150 7.89 -36.42 2.93
C PRO A 150 6.93 -36.96 1.86
N VAL A 151 5.63 -36.85 2.13
CA VAL A 151 4.55 -37.27 1.23
C VAL A 151 3.62 -36.10 0.91
N PHE A 152 3.04 -36.12 -0.28
CA PHE A 152 1.98 -35.21 -0.68
C PHE A 152 0.62 -35.86 -0.38
N VAL A 153 -0.15 -35.29 0.55
CA VAL A 153 -1.50 -35.74 0.90
C VAL A 153 -2.51 -35.08 -0.03
N GLU A 154 -3.13 -35.87 -0.90
CA GLU A 154 -4.07 -35.38 -1.91
C GLU A 154 -5.48 -35.23 -1.32
N TYR A 155 -5.90 -33.99 -1.01
CA TYR A 155 -7.26 -33.70 -0.56
C TYR A 155 -8.24 -33.47 -1.71
N PHE A 156 -7.73 -33.01 -2.86
CA PHE A 156 -8.52 -32.74 -4.05
C PHE A 156 -7.79 -33.18 -5.31
N ARG A 157 -8.51 -33.81 -6.24
CA ARG A 157 -8.03 -34.21 -7.56
C ARG A 157 -8.91 -33.62 -8.65
N PHE A 158 -8.26 -33.03 -9.66
CA PHE A 158 -8.87 -32.54 -10.87
C PHE A 158 -8.34 -33.33 -12.08
N PRO A 159 -9.05 -34.40 -12.49
CA PRO A 159 -8.58 -35.36 -13.50
C PRO A 159 -8.84 -34.86 -14.92
N CYS A 160 -8.49 -33.60 -15.21
CA CYS A 160 -8.61 -33.02 -16.55
C CYS A 160 -7.21 -32.90 -17.17
N PRO A 161 -7.02 -33.31 -18.44
CA PRO A 161 -5.78 -33.04 -19.14
C PRO A 161 -5.63 -31.54 -19.41
N GLY A 162 -4.38 -31.09 -19.46
CA GLY A 162 -4.07 -29.68 -19.61
C GLY A 162 -2.63 -29.42 -20.05
N VAL A 163 -2.24 -28.16 -19.98
CA VAL A 163 -0.90 -27.68 -20.28
C VAL A 163 -0.47 -26.75 -19.16
N ILE A 164 0.77 -26.93 -18.68
CA ILE A 164 1.42 -25.98 -17.77
C ILE A 164 2.43 -25.15 -18.56
N HIS A 165 2.57 -23.89 -18.18
CA HIS A 165 3.51 -22.93 -18.73
C HIS A 165 4.38 -22.34 -17.62
N ILE A 166 5.70 -22.44 -17.77
CA ILE A 166 6.70 -21.90 -16.84
C ILE A 166 7.22 -20.58 -17.43
N GLY A 167 6.49 -19.50 -17.17
CA GLY A 167 6.77 -18.16 -17.69
C GLY A 167 7.99 -17.50 -17.04
N LYS A 168 8.23 -16.22 -17.35
CA LYS A 168 9.32 -15.45 -16.72
C LYS A 168 8.94 -14.94 -15.32
N THR A 169 7.66 -14.70 -15.05
CA THR A 169 7.19 -14.06 -13.81
C THR A 169 6.12 -14.87 -13.05
N ALA A 170 5.53 -15.86 -13.71
CA ALA A 170 4.49 -16.71 -13.15
C ALA A 170 4.50 -18.12 -13.78
N PHE A 171 3.96 -19.06 -13.02
CA PHE A 171 3.55 -20.39 -13.47
C PHE A 171 2.05 -20.36 -13.81
N GLU A 172 1.68 -20.87 -14.98
CA GLU A 172 0.30 -20.92 -15.43
C GLU A 172 -0.10 -22.36 -15.78
N ALA A 173 -1.34 -22.74 -15.50
CA ALA A 173 -1.90 -24.03 -15.89
C ALA A 173 -3.26 -23.83 -16.54
N LEU A 174 -3.48 -24.48 -17.69
CA LEU A 174 -4.72 -24.44 -18.46
C LEU A 174 -5.24 -25.86 -18.65
N PHE A 175 -6.48 -26.08 -18.26
CA PHE A 175 -7.20 -27.35 -18.40
C PHE A 175 -8.44 -27.14 -19.26
N THR A 176 -8.79 -28.14 -20.07
CA THR A 176 -10.02 -28.11 -20.87
C THR A 176 -10.79 -29.39 -20.63
N ASP A 177 -12.01 -29.29 -20.12
CA ASP A 177 -12.92 -30.42 -20.06
C ASP A 177 -13.48 -30.69 -21.46
N ILE A 178 -13.12 -31.84 -22.01
CA ILE A 178 -13.48 -32.23 -23.38
C ILE A 178 -15.00 -32.40 -23.55
N ARG A 179 -15.75 -32.71 -22.48
CA ARG A 179 -17.20 -32.94 -22.56
C ARG A 179 -17.99 -31.64 -22.53
N SER A 180 -17.65 -30.75 -21.60
CA SER A 180 -18.35 -29.48 -21.41
C SER A 180 -17.74 -28.32 -22.21
N MET A 181 -16.55 -28.53 -22.78
CA MET A 181 -15.70 -27.50 -23.40
C MET A 181 -15.38 -26.33 -22.47
N VAL A 182 -15.55 -26.51 -21.16
CA VAL A 182 -15.18 -25.52 -20.15
C VAL A 182 -13.67 -25.52 -19.99
N LYS A 183 -13.08 -24.33 -20.07
CA LYS A 183 -11.66 -24.11 -19.79
C LYS A 183 -11.49 -23.59 -18.38
N THR A 184 -10.54 -24.16 -17.66
CA THR A 184 -10.15 -23.76 -16.31
C THR A 184 -8.70 -23.36 -16.33
N SER A 185 -8.37 -22.19 -15.80
CA SER A 185 -6.98 -21.75 -15.68
C SER A 185 -6.60 -21.38 -14.25
N LEU A 186 -5.33 -21.58 -13.94
CA LEU A 186 -4.71 -21.32 -12.65
C LEU A 186 -3.43 -20.53 -12.89
N GLU A 187 -3.22 -19.46 -12.12
CA GLU A 187 -2.06 -18.57 -12.22
C GLU A 187 -1.37 -18.48 -10.85
N ILE A 188 -0.09 -18.86 -10.79
CA ILE A 188 0.79 -18.76 -9.61
C ILE A 188 1.94 -17.81 -9.95
N PRO A 189 1.87 -16.54 -9.54
CA PRO A 189 3.01 -15.64 -9.62
C PRO A 189 4.21 -16.20 -8.83
N TYR A 190 5.43 -16.01 -9.31
CA TYR A 190 6.61 -16.58 -8.63
C TYR A 190 6.89 -16.00 -7.25
N TRP A 191 6.43 -14.78 -6.95
CA TRP A 191 6.49 -14.25 -5.58
C TRP A 191 5.61 -15.04 -4.60
N ASN A 192 4.63 -15.81 -5.09
CA ASN A 192 3.73 -16.64 -4.29
C ASN A 192 4.27 -18.06 -4.10
N VAL A 193 5.44 -18.41 -4.65
CA VAL A 193 6.04 -19.73 -4.47
C VAL A 193 6.79 -19.74 -3.14
N ALA A 194 6.35 -20.58 -2.19
CA ALA A 194 6.78 -20.56 -0.79
C ALA A 194 7.96 -21.50 -0.48
N ASP A 195 8.27 -22.42 -1.40
CA ASP A 195 9.37 -23.39 -1.30
C ASP A 195 9.96 -23.63 -2.69
N ASP A 196 11.00 -24.44 -2.80
CA ASP A 196 11.47 -24.94 -4.09
C ASP A 196 10.32 -25.58 -4.90
N ILE A 197 10.36 -25.40 -6.22
CA ILE A 197 9.49 -26.16 -7.13
C ILE A 197 10.05 -27.58 -7.21
N TYR A 198 9.29 -28.56 -6.71
CA TYR A 198 9.73 -29.94 -6.70
C TYR A 198 9.37 -30.65 -7.99
N VAL A 199 10.37 -31.21 -8.67
CA VAL A 199 10.21 -31.99 -9.90
C VAL A 199 10.36 -33.48 -9.57
N GLY A 200 9.36 -34.25 -9.97
CA GLY A 200 9.29 -35.70 -9.82
C GLY A 200 10.37 -36.44 -10.60
N ALA A 201 10.67 -37.67 -10.18
CA ALA A 201 11.56 -38.58 -10.89
C ALA A 201 10.97 -39.06 -12.23
N TYR A 202 11.79 -39.62 -13.12
CA TYR A 202 11.34 -40.13 -14.43
C TYR A 202 10.21 -41.16 -14.32
N ALA A 203 10.24 -42.03 -13.31
CA ALA A 203 9.19 -43.04 -13.08
C ALA A 203 7.84 -42.45 -12.63
N LYS A 204 7.86 -41.23 -12.07
CA LYS A 204 6.68 -40.51 -11.58
C LYS A 204 6.81 -39.03 -11.93
N PRO A 205 6.59 -38.68 -13.20
CA PRO A 205 6.91 -37.34 -13.69
C PRO A 205 5.86 -36.35 -13.21
N SER A 206 6.26 -35.40 -12.37
CA SER A 206 5.37 -34.40 -11.80
C SER A 206 6.09 -33.10 -11.51
N VAL A 207 5.30 -32.05 -11.31
CA VAL A 207 5.75 -30.74 -10.80
C VAL A 207 4.86 -30.41 -9.61
N THR A 208 5.46 -30.19 -8.45
CA THR A 208 4.75 -29.84 -7.22
C THR A 208 5.20 -28.46 -6.75
N ILE A 209 4.24 -27.57 -6.51
CA ILE A 209 4.46 -26.18 -6.13
C ILE A 209 3.71 -25.92 -4.82
N THR A 210 4.45 -25.51 -3.80
CA THR A 210 3.85 -24.98 -2.57
C THR A 210 3.68 -23.48 -2.72
N THR A 211 2.45 -22.99 -2.58
CA THR A 211 2.14 -21.57 -2.64
C THR A 211 1.99 -20.95 -1.26
N GLY A 212 2.18 -19.64 -1.17
CA GLY A 212 2.01 -18.91 0.07
C GLY A 212 0.55 -18.66 0.40
N VAL A 213 -0.20 -18.22 -0.61
CA VAL A 213 -1.66 -18.02 -0.61
C VAL A 213 -2.29 -18.78 -1.78
N ALA A 214 -3.62 -18.85 -1.82
CA ALA A 214 -4.34 -19.48 -2.91
C ALA A 214 -3.97 -18.87 -4.28
N PRO A 215 -3.77 -19.70 -5.34
CA PRO A 215 -3.60 -19.21 -6.71
C PRO A 215 -4.83 -18.44 -7.21
N ARG A 216 -4.65 -17.71 -8.31
CA ARG A 216 -5.79 -17.13 -9.02
C ARG A 216 -6.44 -18.16 -9.92
N PHE A 217 -7.75 -18.33 -9.80
CA PHE A 217 -8.51 -19.28 -10.60
C PHE A 217 -9.45 -18.56 -11.58
N TYR A 218 -9.56 -19.09 -12.79
CA TYR A 218 -10.49 -18.60 -13.81
C TYR A 218 -11.23 -19.74 -14.48
N ILE A 219 -12.47 -19.47 -14.89
CA ILE A 219 -13.30 -20.38 -15.69
C ILE A 219 -13.75 -19.64 -16.95
N SER A 220 -13.69 -20.29 -18.11
CA SER A 220 -14.22 -19.81 -19.38
C SER A 220 -15.15 -20.89 -19.95
N ASP A 221 -16.45 -20.59 -20.03
CA ASP A 221 -17.45 -21.49 -20.60
C ASP A 221 -17.76 -21.14 -22.06
N PRO A 222 -18.37 -22.07 -22.84
CA PRO A 222 -18.69 -21.83 -24.24
C PRO A 222 -19.62 -20.63 -24.48
N ILE A 223 -20.46 -20.28 -23.50
CA ILE A 223 -21.41 -19.17 -23.62
C ILE A 223 -20.66 -17.83 -23.52
N GLU A 224 -19.74 -17.67 -22.58
CA GLU A 224 -18.90 -16.48 -22.47
C GLU A 224 -17.99 -16.33 -23.71
N GLN A 225 -17.45 -17.43 -24.22
CA GLN A 225 -16.73 -17.42 -25.49
C GLN A 225 -17.63 -17.02 -26.67
N MET A 226 -18.85 -17.55 -26.74
CA MET A 226 -19.82 -17.18 -27.77
C MET A 226 -20.27 -15.72 -27.64
N LYS A 227 -20.50 -15.19 -26.43
CA LYS A 227 -20.82 -13.77 -26.20
C LYS A 227 -19.68 -12.87 -26.67
N MET A 228 -18.44 -13.23 -26.35
CA MET A 228 -17.26 -12.51 -26.85
C MET A 228 -17.20 -12.53 -28.38
N GLN A 229 -17.35 -13.71 -28.98
CA GLN A 229 -17.34 -13.88 -30.44
C GLN A 229 -18.51 -13.13 -31.10
N MET A 230 -19.72 -13.18 -30.54
CA MET A 230 -20.91 -12.48 -31.03
C MET A 230 -20.77 -10.96 -30.92
N ALA A 231 -20.25 -10.44 -29.81
CA ALA A 231 -19.97 -9.02 -29.66
C ALA A 231 -18.90 -8.55 -30.66
N ALA A 232 -17.87 -9.38 -30.89
CA ALA A 232 -16.88 -9.13 -31.94
C ALA A 232 -17.53 -9.19 -33.36
N LEU A 233 -18.52 -10.05 -33.56
CA LEU A 233 -19.29 -10.22 -34.79
C LEU A 233 -20.22 -9.03 -35.09
N LEU A 234 -20.91 -8.49 -34.07
CA LEU A 234 -21.94 -7.45 -34.19
C LEU A 234 -21.39 -6.01 -34.22
N GLN A 235 -20.07 -5.80 -34.11
CA GLN A 235 -19.43 -4.47 -34.14
C GLN A 235 -20.06 -3.47 -33.16
N THR A 236 -20.56 -3.93 -32.01
CA THR A 236 -21.12 -3.03 -31.00
C THR A 236 -20.06 -2.00 -30.62
N LYS A 237 -20.37 -0.69 -30.73
CA LYS A 237 -19.48 0.39 -30.26
C LYS A 237 -19.26 0.19 -28.75
N GLY A 238 -18.12 -0.39 -28.37
CA GLY A 238 -17.84 -0.73 -26.97
C GLY A 238 -16.69 -1.71 -26.81
N ARG A 239 -16.35 -2.04 -25.56
CA ARG A 239 -15.38 -3.09 -25.23
C ARG A 239 -16.07 -4.46 -25.38
N PRO A 240 -15.41 -5.48 -25.97
CA PRO A 240 -15.97 -6.84 -25.98
C PRO A 240 -16.21 -7.33 -24.54
N PRO A 241 -17.21 -8.19 -24.31
CA PRO A 241 -17.44 -8.81 -23.02
C PRO A 241 -16.24 -9.71 -22.65
N PRO A 242 -15.99 -9.90 -21.34
CA PRO A 242 -14.88 -10.73 -20.85
C PRO A 242 -14.98 -12.18 -21.35
N SER A 243 -13.85 -12.85 -21.60
CA SER A 243 -13.81 -14.25 -22.07
C SER A 243 -13.82 -15.28 -20.94
N LYS A 244 -13.45 -14.85 -19.74
CA LYS A 244 -13.34 -15.70 -18.55
C LYS A 244 -13.98 -15.03 -17.36
N ARG A 245 -14.27 -15.78 -16.30
CA ARG A 245 -14.70 -15.26 -15.00
C ARG A 245 -13.69 -15.66 -13.93
N ARG A 246 -13.39 -14.76 -13.00
CA ARG A 246 -12.56 -15.05 -11.83
C ARG A 246 -13.40 -15.78 -10.78
N VAL A 247 -12.84 -16.84 -10.20
CA VAL A 247 -13.52 -17.69 -9.22
C VAL A 247 -12.60 -17.99 -8.03
N GLY A 248 -13.19 -18.38 -6.88
CA GLY A 248 -12.43 -18.79 -5.69
C GLY A 248 -11.97 -20.26 -5.70
N TYR A 249 -12.54 -21.07 -6.60
CA TYR A 249 -12.27 -22.50 -6.72
C TYR A 249 -12.63 -23.00 -8.12
N ILE A 250 -12.04 -24.13 -8.54
CA ILE A 250 -12.19 -24.63 -9.91
C ILE A 250 -13.31 -25.65 -10.11
N ALA A 251 -13.72 -26.38 -9.06
CA ALA A 251 -14.77 -27.38 -9.14
C ALA A 251 -15.41 -27.64 -7.76
N SER A 252 -16.53 -28.36 -7.74
CA SER A 252 -17.17 -28.83 -6.50
C SER A 252 -16.18 -29.67 -5.67
N GLY A 253 -16.19 -29.47 -4.36
CA GLY A 253 -15.24 -30.10 -3.43
C GLY A 253 -13.92 -29.35 -3.27
N HIS A 254 -13.54 -28.47 -4.20
CA HIS A 254 -12.33 -27.65 -4.06
C HIS A 254 -12.53 -26.41 -3.17
N GLU A 255 -13.77 -25.94 -2.99
CA GLU A 255 -14.09 -24.68 -2.28
C GLU A 255 -13.48 -24.60 -0.87
N ASN A 256 -13.57 -25.66 -0.08
CA ASN A 256 -13.01 -25.67 1.28
C ASN A 256 -11.50 -25.97 1.31
N ILE A 257 -10.93 -26.39 0.18
CA ILE A 257 -9.54 -26.84 0.06
C ILE A 257 -8.68 -25.73 -0.54
N SER A 258 -9.18 -25.01 -1.54
CA SER A 258 -8.45 -23.95 -2.25
C SER A 258 -7.97 -22.83 -1.32
N ALA A 259 -8.74 -22.56 -0.27
CA ALA A 259 -8.46 -21.56 0.74
C ALA A 259 -7.50 -22.01 1.85
N ARG A 260 -7.25 -23.32 2.01
CA ARG A 260 -6.62 -23.90 3.21
C ARG A 260 -5.46 -24.87 2.90
N CYS A 261 -5.38 -25.35 1.66
CA CYS A 261 -4.36 -26.26 1.17
C CYS A 261 -3.63 -25.59 0.00
N PHE A 262 -2.34 -25.32 0.17
CA PHE A 262 -1.57 -24.51 -0.76
C PHE A 262 -0.52 -25.28 -1.56
N THR A 263 -0.53 -26.62 -1.50
CA THR A 263 0.37 -27.43 -2.32
C THR A 263 -0.37 -27.96 -3.54
N TYR A 264 0.14 -27.65 -4.74
CA TYR A 264 -0.43 -28.03 -6.02
C TYR A 264 0.52 -28.98 -6.75
N ARG A 265 0.03 -30.15 -7.15
CA ARG A 265 0.80 -31.17 -7.88
C ARG A 265 0.23 -31.35 -9.28
N PHE A 266 1.10 -31.33 -10.29
CA PHE A 266 0.77 -31.48 -11.70
C PHE A 266 1.45 -32.73 -12.24
N ALA A 267 0.68 -33.70 -12.75
CA ALA A 267 1.25 -34.93 -13.31
C ALA A 267 1.60 -34.72 -14.79
N LEU A 268 2.89 -34.73 -15.11
CA LEU A 268 3.38 -34.55 -16.49
C LEU A 268 2.99 -35.76 -17.35
N GLN A 269 2.65 -35.49 -18.61
CA GLN A 269 2.30 -36.54 -19.56
C GLN A 269 3.54 -37.29 -20.07
N ASP A 270 4.65 -36.58 -20.33
CA ASP A 270 5.89 -37.16 -20.84
C ASP A 270 6.96 -37.22 -19.73
N PRO A 271 7.45 -38.41 -19.35
CA PRO A 271 8.54 -38.58 -18.41
C PRO A 271 9.81 -37.77 -18.73
N ARG A 272 10.09 -37.54 -20.02
CA ARG A 272 11.27 -36.81 -20.51
C ARG A 272 11.24 -35.33 -20.13
N ASP A 273 10.05 -34.76 -19.93
CA ASP A 273 9.86 -33.36 -19.59
C ASP A 273 10.46 -32.99 -18.22
N THR A 274 10.58 -33.95 -17.29
CA THR A 274 11.21 -33.74 -15.97
C THR A 274 12.65 -33.24 -16.07
N GLY A 275 13.39 -33.66 -17.10
CA GLY A 275 14.76 -33.19 -17.36
C GLY A 275 14.80 -31.78 -17.95
N VAL A 276 13.78 -31.40 -18.72
CA VAL A 276 13.66 -30.09 -19.37
C VAL A 276 13.22 -29.04 -18.34
N VAL A 277 12.20 -29.36 -17.53
CA VAL A 277 11.72 -28.48 -16.44
C VAL A 277 12.87 -28.13 -15.50
N ARG A 278 13.66 -29.11 -15.03
CA ARG A 278 14.82 -28.86 -14.15
C ARG A 278 15.86 -27.91 -14.75
N LYS A 279 16.02 -27.88 -16.08
CA LYS A 279 16.97 -26.95 -16.73
C LYS A 279 16.52 -25.49 -16.64
N LEU A 280 15.21 -25.24 -16.49
CA LEU A 280 14.66 -23.88 -16.32
C LEU A 280 15.02 -23.25 -14.98
N ALA A 281 15.49 -24.02 -13.99
CA ALA A 281 15.97 -23.50 -12.70
C ALA A 281 17.16 -22.53 -12.82
N HIS A 282 17.85 -22.50 -13.96
CA HIS A 282 18.97 -21.59 -14.23
C HIS A 282 18.51 -20.21 -14.72
N ASP A 283 17.21 -20.02 -14.96
CA ASP A 283 16.67 -18.72 -15.38
C ASP A 283 16.54 -17.81 -14.16
N ARG A 284 17.10 -16.59 -14.24
CA ARG A 284 17.21 -15.62 -13.12
C ARG A 284 15.90 -15.34 -12.39
N ASN A 285 14.77 -15.41 -13.09
CA ASN A 285 13.46 -15.03 -12.56
C ASN A 285 12.59 -16.22 -12.10
N VAL A 286 13.04 -17.46 -12.35
CA VAL A 286 12.29 -18.67 -11.99
C VAL A 286 12.73 -19.12 -10.58
N PRO A 287 11.79 -19.50 -9.69
CA PRO A 287 12.13 -20.06 -8.38
C PRO A 287 13.06 -21.27 -8.49
N LYS A 288 13.83 -21.52 -7.43
CA LYS A 288 14.69 -22.69 -7.33
C LYS A 288 13.87 -23.96 -7.56
N MET A 289 14.47 -24.95 -8.21
CA MET A 289 13.83 -26.24 -8.43
C MET A 289 14.68 -27.35 -7.83
N SER A 290 14.02 -28.23 -7.08
CA SER A 290 14.63 -29.38 -6.42
C SER A 290 14.01 -30.68 -6.90
N THR A 291 14.71 -31.80 -6.73
CA THR A 291 14.20 -33.12 -7.12
C THR A 291 13.55 -33.80 -5.92
N TRP A 292 12.36 -34.37 -6.11
CA TRP A 292 11.67 -35.15 -5.08
C TRP A 292 11.11 -36.44 -5.67
N ASN A 293 11.16 -37.53 -4.91
CA ASN A 293 10.51 -38.77 -5.31
C ASN A 293 9.02 -38.68 -5.02
N ASP A 294 8.20 -38.56 -6.06
CA ASP A 294 6.78 -38.27 -5.93
C ASP A 294 5.99 -39.36 -5.19
N MET A 295 5.79 -39.13 -3.89
CA MET A 295 5.02 -39.97 -2.98
C MET A 295 3.70 -39.29 -2.65
N CYS A 296 2.72 -39.47 -3.52
CA CYS A 296 1.35 -39.04 -3.29
C CYS A 296 0.57 -40.10 -2.51
N VAL A 297 -0.11 -39.68 -1.44
CA VAL A 297 -0.98 -40.52 -0.59
C VAL A 297 -2.37 -39.91 -0.45
N TYR A 298 -3.34 -40.72 -0.08
CA TYR A 298 -4.70 -40.25 0.22
C TYR A 298 -4.87 -39.99 1.72
N PRO A 299 -5.66 -38.97 2.11
CA PRO A 299 -5.93 -38.71 3.51
C PRO A 299 -6.76 -39.84 4.12
N ARG A 300 -6.56 -40.10 5.42
CA ARG A 300 -7.30 -41.15 6.15
C ARG A 300 -8.81 -40.90 6.14
N ARG A 301 -9.21 -39.62 6.14
CA ARG A 301 -10.59 -39.15 6.10
C ARG A 301 -10.71 -38.01 5.09
N PRO A 302 -11.89 -37.82 4.45
CA PRO A 302 -12.11 -36.66 3.59
C PRO A 302 -11.94 -35.34 4.35
N TYR A 303 -11.35 -34.34 3.72
CA TYR A 303 -11.08 -33.03 4.33
C TYR A 303 -12.31 -32.40 4.99
N LYS A 304 -13.46 -32.44 4.30
CA LYS A 304 -14.74 -31.89 4.80
C LYS A 304 -15.20 -32.54 6.12
N LEU A 305 -14.90 -33.83 6.31
CA LEU A 305 -15.24 -34.52 7.55
C LEU A 305 -14.31 -34.09 8.69
N LEU A 306 -13.00 -34.01 8.42
CA LEU A 306 -12.00 -33.54 9.38
C LEU A 306 -12.31 -32.12 9.85
N ASP A 307 -12.64 -31.22 8.92
CA ASP A 307 -12.98 -29.82 9.22
C ASP A 307 -14.21 -29.72 10.13
N ARG A 308 -15.26 -30.51 9.83
CA ARG A 308 -16.47 -30.59 10.66
C ARG A 308 -16.19 -31.15 12.05
N GLU A 309 -15.39 -32.21 12.14
CA GLU A 309 -15.02 -32.83 13.42
C GLU A 309 -14.19 -31.88 14.28
N PHE A 310 -13.20 -31.21 13.69
CA PHE A 310 -12.39 -30.20 14.36
C PHE A 310 -13.26 -29.05 14.89
N GLY A 311 -14.14 -28.49 14.06
CA GLY A 311 -15.07 -27.43 14.48
C GLY A 311 -16.01 -27.87 15.61
N ALA A 312 -16.61 -29.06 15.49
CA ALA A 312 -17.50 -29.60 16.53
C ALA A 312 -16.77 -29.86 17.85
N TYR A 313 -15.51 -30.30 17.78
CA TYR A 313 -14.68 -30.51 18.96
C TYR A 313 -14.28 -29.18 19.60
N LEU A 314 -13.82 -28.21 18.80
CA LEU A 314 -13.46 -26.88 19.26
C LEU A 314 -14.65 -26.18 19.93
N ALA A 315 -15.86 -26.35 19.40
CA ALA A 315 -17.09 -25.81 20.00
C ALA A 315 -17.38 -26.41 21.40
N ARG A 316 -17.14 -27.71 21.59
CA ARG A 316 -17.36 -28.42 22.87
C ARG A 316 -16.32 -28.11 23.94
N MET A 317 -15.12 -27.68 23.54
CA MET A 317 -14.05 -27.40 24.48
C MET A 317 -14.33 -26.13 25.29
N PRO A 318 -13.98 -26.11 26.60
CA PRO A 318 -14.20 -24.97 27.49
C PRO A 318 -13.15 -23.86 27.29
N PHE A 319 -12.63 -23.71 26.08
CA PHE A 319 -11.66 -22.68 25.74
C PHE A 319 -12.33 -21.32 25.61
N ASP A 320 -11.64 -20.28 26.06
CA ASP A 320 -12.02 -18.90 25.76
C ASP A 320 -11.93 -18.62 24.26
N TYR A 321 -12.72 -17.63 23.82
CA TYR A 321 -12.80 -17.24 22.42
C TYR A 321 -11.42 -16.96 21.81
N ARG A 322 -10.53 -16.27 22.56
CA ARG A 322 -9.18 -15.93 22.09
C ARG A 322 -8.35 -17.17 21.76
N VAL A 323 -8.39 -18.20 22.61
CA VAL A 323 -7.68 -19.48 22.37
C VAL A 323 -8.30 -20.21 21.18
N LYS A 324 -9.63 -20.28 21.11
CA LYS A 324 -10.34 -20.89 19.97
C LYS A 324 -10.02 -20.19 18.65
N PHE A 325 -9.96 -18.86 18.65
CA PHE A 325 -9.61 -18.05 17.49
C PHE A 325 -8.21 -18.41 16.98
N GLN A 326 -7.22 -18.47 17.86
CA GLN A 326 -5.83 -18.76 17.46
C GLN A 326 -5.68 -20.19 16.93
N LEU A 327 -6.36 -21.18 17.52
CA LEU A 327 -6.38 -22.55 16.98
C LEU A 327 -7.01 -22.59 15.58
N LEU A 328 -8.12 -21.89 15.38
CA LEU A 328 -8.79 -21.83 14.09
C LEU A 328 -7.94 -21.10 13.04
N LYS A 329 -7.25 -20.03 13.44
CA LYS A 329 -6.31 -19.27 12.61
C LYS A 329 -5.19 -20.16 12.06
N LEU A 330 -4.55 -20.97 12.90
CA LEU A 330 -3.47 -21.88 12.47
C LEU A 330 -3.93 -22.83 11.35
N VAL A 331 -5.18 -23.30 11.41
CA VAL A 331 -5.75 -24.17 10.38
C VAL A 331 -6.18 -23.38 9.13
N TRP A 332 -6.91 -22.28 9.30
CA TRP A 332 -7.47 -21.52 8.17
C TRP A 332 -6.41 -20.83 7.33
N ASN A 333 -5.29 -20.45 7.96
CA ASN A 333 -4.15 -19.86 7.26
C ASN A 333 -3.19 -20.92 6.69
N GLY A 334 -3.47 -22.21 6.89
CA GLY A 334 -2.67 -23.32 6.37
C GLY A 334 -1.32 -23.51 7.06
N GLU A 335 -1.15 -23.01 8.29
CA GLU A 335 0.04 -23.22 9.12
C GLU A 335 0.09 -24.65 9.68
N LEU A 336 -1.08 -25.16 10.11
CA LEU A 336 -1.24 -26.54 10.55
C LEU A 336 -2.29 -27.27 9.71
N SER A 337 -2.01 -28.52 9.38
CA SER A 337 -3.05 -29.42 8.87
C SER A 337 -4.11 -29.71 9.95
N LEU A 338 -5.31 -30.09 9.53
CA LEU A 338 -6.40 -30.46 10.46
C LEU A 338 -6.01 -31.62 11.39
N ASP A 339 -5.19 -32.57 10.91
CA ASP A 339 -4.67 -33.67 11.72
C ASP A 339 -3.71 -33.16 12.80
N GLN A 340 -2.74 -32.30 12.44
CA GLN A 340 -1.81 -31.70 13.40
C GLN A 340 -2.54 -30.84 14.43
N ALA A 341 -3.47 -29.99 13.98
CA ALA A 341 -4.27 -29.15 14.87
C ALA A 341 -5.09 -30.01 15.84
N SER A 342 -5.68 -31.12 15.37
CA SER A 342 -6.43 -32.03 16.23
C SER A 342 -5.55 -32.71 17.29
N LEU A 343 -4.33 -33.10 16.92
CA LEU A 343 -3.35 -33.70 17.84
C LEU A 343 -2.77 -32.70 18.84
N LEU A 344 -2.80 -31.39 18.54
CA LEU A 344 -2.33 -30.34 19.44
C LEU A 344 -3.35 -30.00 20.55
N LEU A 345 -4.65 -30.29 20.34
CA LEU A 345 -5.74 -29.93 21.26
C LEU A 345 -5.56 -30.44 22.70
N PRO A 346 -5.12 -31.68 22.98
CA PRO A 346 -4.89 -32.14 24.34
C PRO A 346 -3.83 -31.32 25.09
N THR A 347 -2.74 -30.96 24.41
CA THR A 347 -1.70 -30.09 24.95
C THR A 347 -2.26 -28.71 25.28
N VAL A 348 -2.98 -28.10 24.34
CA VAL A 348 -3.61 -26.78 24.56
C VAL A 348 -4.62 -26.83 25.71
N HIS A 349 -5.36 -27.93 25.83
CA HIS A 349 -6.29 -28.11 26.95
C HIS A 349 -5.59 -28.14 28.30
N ARG A 350 -4.49 -28.88 28.40
CA ARG A 350 -3.67 -28.90 29.62
C ARG A 350 -3.11 -27.50 29.93
N LEU A 351 -2.57 -26.79 28.94
CA LEU A 351 -2.01 -25.46 29.14
C LEU A 351 -3.08 -24.43 29.53
N HIS A 352 -4.27 -24.49 28.94
CA HIS A 352 -5.41 -23.63 29.28
C HIS A 352 -5.93 -23.87 30.70
N GLN A 353 -5.82 -25.08 31.25
CA GLN A 353 -6.11 -25.36 32.65
C GLN A 353 -5.04 -24.82 33.61
N GLN A 354 -3.80 -24.66 33.14
CA GLN A 354 -2.65 -24.28 33.96
C GLN A 354 -2.36 -22.77 33.92
N HIS A 355 -2.78 -22.07 32.86
CA HIS A 355 -2.41 -20.67 32.62
C HIS A 355 -3.59 -19.83 32.14
N PRO A 356 -3.56 -18.50 32.36
CA PRO A 356 -4.58 -17.59 31.85
C PRO A 356 -4.76 -17.70 30.32
N PRO A 357 -6.00 -17.54 29.81
CA PRO A 357 -6.30 -17.74 28.38
C PRO A 357 -5.51 -16.82 27.45
N ASP A 358 -5.21 -15.60 27.89
CA ASP A 358 -4.43 -14.63 27.12
C ASP A 358 -3.00 -15.09 26.89
N ILE A 359 -2.37 -15.74 27.88
CA ILE A 359 -1.01 -16.27 27.74
C ILE A 359 -1.00 -17.41 26.73
N VAL A 360 -1.99 -18.31 26.84
CA VAL A 360 -2.10 -19.44 25.92
C VAL A 360 -2.39 -18.95 24.49
N ALA A 361 -3.25 -17.95 24.33
CA ALA A 361 -3.52 -17.34 23.03
C ALA A 361 -2.26 -16.68 22.44
N GLN A 362 -1.49 -15.92 23.23
CA GLN A 362 -0.22 -15.33 22.78
C GLN A 362 0.82 -16.41 22.41
N ALA A 363 0.90 -17.50 23.18
CA ALA A 363 1.81 -18.61 22.87
C ALA A 363 1.45 -19.31 21.55
N LEU A 364 0.15 -19.50 21.30
CA LEU A 364 -0.36 -20.01 20.02
C LEU A 364 -0.12 -19.04 18.87
N MET A 365 -0.23 -17.73 19.09
CA MET A 365 0.10 -16.72 18.08
C MET A 365 1.55 -16.84 17.62
N ARG A 366 2.50 -17.10 18.53
CA ARG A 366 3.93 -17.27 18.21
C ARG A 366 4.27 -18.59 17.51
N ILE A 367 3.32 -19.51 17.32
CA ILE A 367 3.50 -20.68 16.44
C ILE A 367 3.52 -20.22 14.98
N ASP A 368 2.63 -19.28 14.65
CA ASP A 368 2.59 -18.58 13.36
C ASP A 368 3.98 -17.97 13.11
N GLY A 369 4.73 -18.50 12.13
CA GLY A 369 6.07 -18.03 11.73
C GLY A 369 7.31 -18.66 12.41
N ASN A 370 7.16 -19.38 13.53
CA ASN A 370 8.26 -20.20 14.09
C ASN A 370 8.13 -21.68 13.72
N SER A 371 6.95 -22.12 13.28
CA SER A 371 6.71 -23.52 12.91
C SER A 371 7.35 -23.86 11.57
N VAL A 372 8.11 -24.95 11.55
CA VAL A 372 8.61 -25.54 10.31
C VAL A 372 7.51 -26.42 9.73
N TYR A 373 6.97 -26.05 8.57
CA TYR A 373 5.95 -26.87 7.92
C TYR A 373 6.59 -28.08 7.19
N PRO A 374 5.88 -29.22 7.10
CA PRO A 374 6.37 -30.38 6.36
C PRO A 374 6.70 -30.03 4.91
N SER A 375 7.86 -30.45 4.44
CA SER A 375 8.28 -30.26 3.04
C SER A 375 9.43 -31.20 2.72
N PRO A 376 9.73 -31.50 1.44
CA PRO A 376 10.89 -32.32 1.11
C PRO A 376 12.25 -31.74 1.53
N GLY A 377 12.35 -30.43 1.76
CA GLY A 377 13.56 -29.74 2.20
C GLY A 377 13.75 -29.69 3.71
N VAL A 378 12.80 -30.19 4.50
CA VAL A 378 12.77 -30.12 5.96
C VAL A 378 13.05 -31.51 6.57
N LEU A 379 13.63 -31.55 7.78
CA LEU A 379 13.80 -32.79 8.53
C LEU A 379 12.48 -33.16 9.22
N ALA A 380 12.10 -34.45 9.17
CA ALA A 380 10.87 -34.95 9.79
C ALA A 380 10.81 -34.68 11.31
N SER A 381 11.96 -34.63 11.99
CA SER A 381 12.07 -34.27 13.42
C SER A 381 11.64 -32.84 13.71
N ASP A 382 11.92 -31.92 12.78
CA ASP A 382 11.75 -30.48 13.01
C ASP A 382 10.29 -30.04 12.81
N ALA A 383 9.52 -30.86 12.07
CA ALA A 383 8.08 -30.67 11.81
C ALA A 383 7.19 -31.70 12.53
N SER A 384 7.75 -32.40 13.54
CA SER A 384 7.00 -33.42 14.29
C SER A 384 6.03 -32.81 15.30
N MET A 385 5.09 -33.61 15.81
CA MET A 385 4.16 -33.14 16.85
C MET A 385 4.87 -32.84 18.18
N GLU A 386 5.96 -33.54 18.46
CA GLU A 386 6.82 -33.30 19.63
C GLU A 386 7.51 -31.94 19.51
N ALA A 387 8.11 -31.63 18.36
CA ALA A 387 8.73 -30.32 18.11
C ALA A 387 7.72 -29.17 18.17
N LEU A 388 6.51 -29.37 17.64
CA LEU A 388 5.42 -28.40 17.73
C LEU A 388 4.99 -28.16 19.19
N THR A 389 4.91 -29.23 19.99
CA THR A 389 4.56 -29.15 21.41
C THR A 389 5.64 -28.44 22.21
N GLU A 390 6.92 -28.79 22.00
CA GLU A 390 8.07 -28.13 22.63
C GLU A 390 8.13 -26.63 22.26
N THR A 391 7.83 -26.29 21.01
CA THR A 391 7.77 -24.90 20.55
C THR A 391 6.67 -24.12 21.29
N LEU A 392 5.47 -24.70 21.43
CA LEU A 392 4.36 -24.07 22.15
C LEU A 392 4.70 -23.86 23.63
N GLU A 393 5.29 -24.85 24.29
CA GLU A 393 5.70 -24.75 25.70
C GLU A 393 6.80 -23.70 25.88
N LYS A 394 7.80 -23.71 25.01
CA LYS A 394 8.87 -22.68 25.00
C LYS A 394 8.30 -21.28 24.81
N ASN A 395 7.38 -21.09 23.87
CA ASN A 395 6.72 -19.80 23.64
C ASN A 395 6.02 -19.32 24.91
N LEU A 396 5.32 -20.22 25.60
CA LEU A 396 4.62 -19.94 26.84
C LEU A 396 5.59 -19.56 27.96
N ASP A 397 6.69 -20.29 28.11
CA ASP A 397 7.75 -19.97 29.09
C ASP A 397 8.38 -18.60 28.83
N THR A 398 8.67 -18.26 27.57
CA THR A 398 9.19 -16.94 27.20
C THR A 398 8.20 -15.84 27.57
N ILE A 399 6.90 -16.03 27.29
CA ILE A 399 5.86 -15.05 27.64
C ILE A 399 5.76 -14.91 29.16
N LEU A 400 5.76 -16.00 29.92
CA LEU A 400 5.69 -15.96 31.38
C LEU A 400 6.88 -15.21 32.00
N LYS A 401 8.09 -15.41 31.48
CA LYS A 401 9.28 -14.68 31.92
C LYS A 401 9.21 -13.18 31.62
N ALA A 402 8.60 -12.82 30.50
CA ALA A 402 8.43 -11.42 30.08
C ALA A 402 7.32 -10.67 30.86
N ARG A 403 6.42 -11.39 31.56
CA ARG A 403 5.12 -10.86 31.99
C ARG A 403 5.06 -10.10 33.32
N THR A 404 6.15 -9.54 33.81
CA THR A 404 6.04 -8.44 34.78
C THR A 404 5.82 -7.08 34.11
N GLU A 405 6.27 -6.85 32.86
CA GLU A 405 6.31 -5.50 32.26
C GLU A 405 5.51 -5.33 30.95
N TRP A 406 5.21 -6.43 30.23
CA TRP A 406 4.70 -6.38 28.84
C TRP A 406 3.25 -5.88 28.67
N ASP A 407 2.32 -6.36 29.50
CA ASP A 407 0.88 -6.08 29.30
C ASP A 407 0.44 -4.71 29.84
N ILE A 408 1.21 -4.10 30.73
CA ILE A 408 0.86 -2.83 31.39
C ILE A 408 1.37 -1.62 30.59
N ASN A 409 2.52 -1.72 29.89
CA ASN A 409 3.22 -0.56 29.34
C ASN A 409 3.08 -0.30 27.82
N LEU A 410 2.76 -1.31 27.00
CA LEU A 410 2.82 -1.13 25.52
C LEU A 410 1.51 -0.67 24.88
N MET A 411 0.38 -0.96 25.52
CA MET A 411 -0.95 -0.59 25.05
C MET A 411 -1.31 0.81 25.54
N HIS A 412 -1.13 1.82 24.70
CA HIS A 412 -1.63 3.16 25.01
C HIS A 412 -3.13 3.07 25.35
N GLU A 413 -3.58 3.75 26.43
CA GLU A 413 -4.99 3.83 26.87
C GLU A 413 -6.02 4.11 25.75
N LYS A 414 -5.58 4.64 24.61
CA LYS A 414 -6.39 4.98 23.44
C LYS A 414 -6.60 3.82 22.48
N ASN A 415 -5.94 2.69 22.68
CA ASN A 415 -5.98 1.53 21.80
C ASN A 415 -6.67 0.32 22.48
N VAL A 416 -7.13 -0.62 21.66
CA VAL A 416 -7.68 -1.92 22.08
C VAL A 416 -7.19 -3.01 21.13
N LEU A 417 -7.08 -4.24 21.64
CA LEU A 417 -6.73 -5.41 20.83
C LEU A 417 -7.96 -5.94 20.12
N VAL A 418 -7.93 -5.95 18.79
CA VAL A 418 -9.06 -6.37 17.95
C VAL A 418 -8.59 -7.41 16.94
N HIS A 419 -9.35 -8.51 16.83
CA HIS A 419 -9.12 -9.55 15.85
C HIS A 419 -9.50 -9.07 14.44
N ARG A 420 -8.81 -9.59 13.40
CA ARG A 420 -9.09 -9.25 12.01
C ARG A 420 -9.38 -10.50 11.16
N ALA A 421 -10.23 -10.33 10.15
CA ALA A 421 -10.48 -11.34 9.13
C ALA A 421 -10.33 -10.72 7.72
N THR A 422 -9.62 -11.41 6.84
CA THR A 422 -9.42 -11.01 5.44
C THR A 422 -10.20 -11.92 4.53
N VAL A 423 -11.19 -11.37 3.84
CA VAL A 423 -12.03 -12.08 2.86
C VAL A 423 -11.42 -11.91 1.49
N THR A 424 -11.09 -13.02 0.83
CA THR A 424 -10.56 -13.05 -0.53
C THR A 424 -11.47 -13.82 -1.49
N PRO A 425 -11.22 -13.78 -2.80
CA PRO A 425 -11.89 -14.66 -3.77
C PRO A 425 -11.94 -16.13 -3.33
N ALA A 426 -10.82 -16.68 -2.86
CA ALA A 426 -10.70 -18.08 -2.47
C ALA A 426 -11.19 -18.36 -1.03
N GLY A 427 -10.86 -17.50 -0.05
CA GLY A 427 -10.93 -17.88 1.36
C GLY A 427 -11.27 -16.76 2.35
N ILE A 428 -11.27 -17.11 3.64
CA ILE A 428 -11.23 -16.16 4.76
C ILE A 428 -9.99 -16.51 5.56
N TYR A 429 -9.12 -15.52 5.79
CA TYR A 429 -7.88 -15.65 6.55
C TYR A 429 -7.98 -14.86 7.85
N LEU A 430 -7.39 -15.38 8.92
CA LEU A 430 -7.52 -14.80 10.27
C LEU A 430 -6.21 -14.15 10.70
N SER A 431 -6.29 -13.02 11.40
CA SER A 431 -5.08 -12.34 11.91
C SER A 431 -5.37 -11.54 13.18
N GLY A 432 -4.29 -11.13 13.85
CA GLY A 432 -4.36 -10.40 15.11
C GLY A 432 -4.54 -11.30 16.36
N PRO A 433 -4.98 -10.70 17.48
CA PRO A 433 -5.49 -9.34 17.56
C PRO A 433 -4.40 -8.27 17.37
N TYR A 434 -4.78 -7.14 16.79
CA TYR A 434 -3.89 -5.99 16.57
C TYR A 434 -4.38 -4.77 17.35
N ALA A 435 -3.46 -3.86 17.67
CA ALA A 435 -3.79 -2.59 18.30
C ALA A 435 -4.61 -1.71 17.34
N GLU A 436 -5.87 -1.44 17.69
CA GLU A 436 -6.76 -0.52 16.99
C GLU A 436 -7.00 0.71 17.86
N THR A 437 -7.00 1.91 17.25
CA THR A 437 -7.42 3.11 17.97
C THR A 437 -8.91 3.03 18.29
N LYS A 438 -9.26 3.35 19.55
CA LYS A 438 -10.63 3.35 20.03
C LYS A 438 -11.49 4.34 19.22
N ASN A 439 -12.61 3.85 18.69
CA ASN A 439 -13.70 4.67 18.16
C ASN A 439 -14.85 4.73 19.17
N ARG A 440 -15.95 5.43 18.84
CA ARG A 440 -17.11 5.58 19.75
C ARG A 440 -17.66 4.24 20.22
N ILE A 441 -17.81 3.28 19.31
CA ILE A 441 -18.40 1.97 19.59
C ILE A 441 -17.48 1.16 20.50
N LEU A 442 -16.18 1.09 20.18
CA LEU A 442 -15.20 0.36 20.99
C LEU A 442 -15.04 0.96 22.39
N ARG A 443 -15.20 2.29 22.55
CA ARG A 443 -15.22 2.92 23.88
C ARG A 443 -16.46 2.55 24.68
N LYS A 444 -17.63 2.52 24.04
CA LYS A 444 -18.91 2.24 24.69
C LYS A 444 -19.02 0.78 25.17
N TYR A 445 -18.36 -0.14 24.46
CA TYR A 445 -18.43 -1.59 24.71
C TYR A 445 -17.06 -2.21 25.01
N LEU A 446 -16.25 -1.51 25.83
CA LEU A 446 -14.85 -1.88 26.10
C LEU A 446 -14.70 -3.26 26.76
N ASP A 447 -15.69 -3.69 27.56
CA ASP A 447 -15.67 -5.00 28.22
C ASP A 447 -16.04 -6.17 27.26
N ASN A 448 -16.49 -5.85 26.04
CA ASN A 448 -17.00 -6.82 25.06
C ASN A 448 -16.21 -6.78 23.73
N ILE A 449 -14.95 -6.30 23.74
CA ILE A 449 -14.16 -6.11 22.51
C ILE A 449 -14.02 -7.38 21.66
N ASP A 450 -13.95 -8.56 22.27
CA ASP A 450 -13.85 -9.84 21.55
C ASP A 450 -15.09 -10.17 20.70
N TYR A 451 -16.20 -9.44 20.86
CA TYR A 451 -17.40 -9.56 20.04
C TYR A 451 -17.38 -8.63 18.81
N PHE A 452 -16.31 -7.85 18.62
CA PHE A 452 -16.09 -7.02 17.44
C PHE A 452 -14.92 -7.55 16.63
N ILE A 453 -15.05 -7.57 15.31
CA ILE A 453 -13.99 -7.98 14.40
C ILE A 453 -13.87 -7.00 13.23
N ARG A 454 -12.63 -6.69 12.85
CA ARG A 454 -12.34 -5.88 11.66
C ARG A 454 -12.23 -6.80 10.45
N VAL A 455 -12.99 -6.52 9.40
CA VAL A 455 -13.02 -7.32 8.18
C VAL A 455 -12.50 -6.52 6.99
N GLU A 456 -11.59 -7.11 6.21
CA GLU A 456 -11.00 -6.52 5.00
C GLU A 456 -11.35 -7.37 3.77
N PHE A 457 -11.65 -6.72 2.64
CA PHE A 457 -11.98 -7.40 1.38
C PHE A 457 -10.87 -7.14 0.35
N LEU A 458 -10.12 -8.18 0.00
CA LEU A 458 -8.89 -8.05 -0.78
C LEU A 458 -8.72 -9.22 -1.77
N ASP A 459 -7.79 -9.08 -2.70
CA ASP A 459 -7.19 -10.17 -3.47
C ASP A 459 -6.24 -10.98 -2.56
N GLU A 460 -5.98 -12.24 -2.88
CA GLU A 460 -4.98 -13.09 -2.21
C GLU A 460 -3.59 -12.42 -2.13
N THR A 461 -3.29 -11.52 -3.07
CA THR A 461 -2.04 -10.74 -3.09
C THR A 461 -1.96 -9.66 -2.01
N GLY A 462 -3.03 -9.43 -1.24
CA GLY A 462 -3.16 -8.36 -0.26
C GLY A 462 -3.53 -6.99 -0.86
N ASP A 463 -3.76 -6.93 -2.18
CA ASP A 463 -4.22 -5.75 -2.92
C ASP A 463 -5.75 -5.70 -3.03
N PRO A 464 -6.35 -4.54 -3.28
CA PRO A 464 -7.74 -4.46 -3.75
C PRO A 464 -7.94 -5.34 -4.99
N VAL A 465 -9.12 -5.97 -5.10
CA VAL A 465 -9.49 -6.69 -6.33
C VAL A 465 -9.62 -5.68 -7.47
N PHE A 466 -8.58 -5.57 -8.29
CA PHE A 466 -8.54 -4.62 -9.40
C PHE A 466 -9.42 -5.07 -10.57
N PHE A 467 -9.93 -4.09 -11.31
CA PHE A 467 -10.62 -4.32 -12.57
C PHE A 467 -9.74 -5.10 -13.56
N ASP A 468 -10.16 -6.32 -13.90
CA ASP A 468 -9.56 -7.12 -14.96
C ASP A 468 -10.42 -6.99 -16.22
N PRO A 469 -9.88 -6.44 -17.31
CA PRO A 469 -10.64 -6.33 -18.56
C PRO A 469 -10.92 -7.65 -19.26
N SER A 470 -10.15 -8.70 -18.95
CA SER A 470 -10.27 -10.02 -19.54
C SER A 470 -11.20 -10.93 -18.75
N ALA A 471 -11.44 -10.60 -17.47
CA ALA A 471 -12.21 -11.44 -16.55
C ALA A 471 -13.44 -10.73 -15.99
N ASN A 472 -14.56 -11.46 -15.95
CA ASN A 472 -15.74 -11.07 -15.20
C ASN A 472 -15.48 -11.28 -13.69
N LEU A 473 -15.69 -10.23 -12.89
CA LEU A 473 -15.49 -10.21 -11.43
C LEU A 473 -16.80 -10.18 -10.64
N GLU A 474 -17.96 -10.28 -11.31
CA GLU A 474 -19.28 -10.14 -10.68
C GLU A 474 -19.51 -11.19 -9.58
N GLN A 475 -19.07 -12.43 -9.80
CA GLN A 475 -19.16 -13.49 -8.79
C GLN A 475 -18.33 -13.17 -7.55
N ILE A 476 -17.18 -12.52 -7.70
CA ILE A 476 -16.35 -12.13 -6.55
C ILE A 476 -17.02 -11.02 -5.76
N PHE A 477 -17.43 -9.93 -6.42
CA PHE A 477 -18.03 -8.80 -5.72
C PHE A 477 -19.42 -9.13 -5.15
N HIS A 478 -20.35 -9.57 -5.99
CA HIS A 478 -21.78 -9.66 -5.63
C HIS A 478 -22.22 -11.01 -5.09
N GLN A 479 -21.42 -12.07 -5.24
CA GLN A 479 -21.73 -13.38 -4.64
C GLN A 479 -20.81 -13.70 -3.45
N ARG A 480 -19.49 -13.56 -3.60
CA ARG A 480 -18.54 -13.85 -2.53
C ARG A 480 -18.51 -12.74 -1.48
N PHE A 481 -18.11 -11.52 -1.83
CA PHE A 481 -17.96 -10.43 -0.86
C PHE A 481 -19.30 -9.97 -0.29
N ALA A 482 -20.28 -9.65 -1.15
CA ALA A 482 -21.63 -9.30 -0.69
C ALA A 482 -22.27 -10.45 0.10
N GLY A 483 -22.04 -11.71 -0.31
CA GLY A 483 -22.59 -12.87 0.39
C GLY A 483 -22.07 -13.02 1.82
N VAL A 484 -20.77 -12.79 2.04
CA VAL A 484 -20.17 -12.79 3.39
C VAL A 484 -20.73 -11.62 4.21
N MET A 485 -20.89 -10.43 3.62
CA MET A 485 -21.45 -9.27 4.33
C MET A 485 -22.92 -9.43 4.70
N LYS A 486 -23.75 -10.01 3.82
CA LYS A 486 -25.19 -10.19 4.05
C LYS A 486 -25.49 -11.33 5.03
N ARG A 487 -24.77 -12.44 4.93
CA ARG A 487 -25.03 -13.64 5.77
C ARG A 487 -24.22 -13.67 7.06
N GLY A 488 -23.16 -12.87 7.16
CA GLY A 488 -22.16 -13.04 8.22
C GLY A 488 -21.32 -14.30 8.03
N PHE A 489 -20.51 -14.60 9.05
CA PHE A 489 -19.70 -15.81 9.11
C PHE A 489 -19.38 -16.18 10.56
N GLU A 490 -19.18 -17.47 10.81
CA GLU A 490 -18.84 -17.99 12.14
C GLU A 490 -17.32 -18.09 12.31
N ILE A 491 -16.82 -17.61 13.45
CA ILE A 491 -15.45 -17.85 13.91
C ILE A 491 -15.52 -18.32 15.35
N ALA A 492 -14.88 -19.46 15.63
CA ALA A 492 -14.69 -19.95 16.99
C ALA A 492 -15.98 -20.01 17.85
N GLY A 493 -17.12 -20.37 17.22
CA GLY A 493 -18.42 -20.45 17.90
C GLY A 493 -19.19 -19.13 18.01
N ARG A 494 -18.72 -18.05 17.37
CA ARG A 494 -19.41 -16.75 17.32
C ARG A 494 -19.81 -16.41 15.89
N GLU A 495 -21.08 -16.09 15.68
CA GLU A 495 -21.59 -15.59 14.40
C GLU A 495 -21.42 -14.07 14.33
N PHE A 496 -20.62 -13.60 13.39
CA PHE A 496 -20.34 -12.18 13.18
C PHE A 496 -21.22 -11.63 12.05
N GLU A 497 -21.98 -10.59 12.36
CA GLU A 497 -22.87 -9.88 11.43
C GLU A 497 -22.30 -8.50 11.06
N PHE A 498 -22.61 -8.02 9.85
CA PHE A 498 -22.14 -6.72 9.38
C PHE A 498 -22.67 -5.57 10.26
N LEU A 499 -21.77 -4.71 10.72
CA LEU A 499 -22.08 -3.60 11.63
C LEU A 499 -21.95 -2.22 10.96
N GLY A 500 -20.86 -1.94 10.24
CA GLY A 500 -20.68 -0.64 9.59
C GLY A 500 -19.25 -0.29 9.23
N PHE A 501 -19.05 0.85 8.58
CA PHE A 501 -17.74 1.32 8.14
C PHE A 501 -17.65 2.85 8.15
N SER A 502 -16.46 3.40 8.40
CA SER A 502 -16.18 4.82 8.23
C SER A 502 -15.83 5.17 6.78
N HIS A 503 -15.70 6.46 6.47
CA HIS A 503 -15.29 6.91 5.13
C HIS A 503 -13.89 6.43 4.73
N SER A 504 -12.93 6.41 5.67
CA SER A 504 -11.60 5.86 5.43
C SER A 504 -11.66 4.34 5.25
N SER A 505 -12.48 3.65 6.05
CA SER A 505 -12.69 2.21 5.94
C SER A 505 -13.24 1.80 4.57
N LEU A 506 -14.23 2.53 4.03
CA LEU A 506 -14.77 2.29 2.68
C LEU A 506 -13.69 2.38 1.60
N ARG A 507 -12.85 3.42 1.64
CA ARG A 507 -11.73 3.60 0.69
C ARG A 507 -10.64 2.55 0.85
N ALA A 508 -10.48 2.01 2.06
CA ALA A 508 -9.57 0.92 2.37
C ALA A 508 -10.18 -0.47 2.15
N GLN A 509 -11.46 -0.56 1.73
CA GLN A 509 -12.20 -1.82 1.57
C GLN A 509 -12.28 -2.65 2.87
N THR A 510 -12.48 -1.95 3.99
CA THR A 510 -12.59 -2.53 5.34
C THR A 510 -13.92 -2.15 6.00
N CYS A 511 -14.39 -2.96 6.95
CA CYS A 511 -15.58 -2.67 7.75
C CYS A 511 -15.57 -3.44 9.08
N TRP A 512 -16.53 -3.13 9.95
CA TRP A 512 -16.74 -3.76 11.24
C TRP A 512 -17.86 -4.78 11.17
N PHE A 513 -17.66 -5.90 11.84
CA PHE A 513 -18.69 -6.88 12.15
C PHE A 513 -18.80 -7.05 13.67
N ALA A 514 -19.97 -7.46 14.15
CA ALA A 514 -20.20 -7.74 15.56
C ALA A 514 -20.97 -9.05 15.74
N ALA A 515 -20.59 -9.82 16.76
CA ALA A 515 -21.35 -10.96 17.24
C ALA A 515 -22.29 -10.54 18.38
N PRO A 516 -23.44 -11.22 18.59
CA PRO A 516 -24.32 -10.90 19.70
C PRO A 516 -23.66 -11.08 21.07
N PHE A 517 -23.93 -10.17 22.00
CA PHE A 517 -23.42 -10.23 23.38
C PHE A 517 -24.39 -9.59 24.36
N THR A 518 -24.19 -9.86 25.65
CA THR A 518 -24.94 -9.23 26.75
C THR A 518 -23.97 -8.36 27.54
N THR A 519 -24.34 -7.11 27.80
CA THR A 519 -23.53 -6.18 28.60
C THR A 519 -23.58 -6.57 30.08
N SER A 520 -22.66 -6.01 30.88
CA SER A 520 -22.67 -6.12 32.34
C SER A 520 -23.97 -5.63 32.99
N ASN A 521 -24.68 -4.70 32.32
CA ASN A 521 -25.97 -4.18 32.76
C ASN A 521 -27.16 -5.06 32.34
N GLY A 522 -26.93 -6.16 31.62
CA GLY A 522 -27.96 -7.09 31.17
C GLY A 522 -28.57 -6.76 29.80
N ASP A 523 -28.07 -5.76 29.08
CA ASP A 523 -28.59 -5.40 27.76
C ASP A 523 -28.11 -6.40 26.70
N HIS A 524 -29.04 -6.99 25.95
CA HIS A 524 -28.72 -7.87 24.83
C HIS A 524 -28.48 -7.06 23.55
N LEU A 525 -27.26 -7.12 23.03
CA LEU A 525 -26.80 -6.33 21.89
C LEU A 525 -26.43 -7.22 20.69
N ASN A 526 -26.76 -6.74 19.50
CA ASN A 526 -26.36 -7.28 18.20
C ASN A 526 -26.09 -6.11 17.24
N ALA A 527 -25.71 -6.40 15.99
CA ALA A 527 -25.36 -5.34 15.03
C ALA A 527 -26.50 -4.31 14.85
N ARG A 528 -27.75 -4.76 14.77
CA ARG A 528 -28.93 -3.91 14.60
C ARG A 528 -29.18 -3.00 15.81
N THR A 529 -29.14 -3.53 17.03
CA THR A 529 -29.36 -2.73 18.24
C THR A 529 -28.20 -1.78 18.52
N ILE A 530 -26.97 -2.17 18.20
CA ILE A 530 -25.80 -1.27 18.27
C ILE A 530 -26.00 -0.08 17.32
N ILE A 531 -26.42 -0.30 16.07
CA ILE A 531 -26.71 0.79 15.12
C ILE A 531 -27.84 1.68 15.66
N GLY A 532 -28.90 1.09 16.20
CA GLY A 532 -30.01 1.84 16.82
C GLY A 532 -29.55 2.74 17.97
N ASN A 533 -28.54 2.32 18.73
CA ASN A 533 -27.95 3.09 19.82
C ASN A 533 -27.04 4.24 19.36
N ILE A 534 -26.71 4.35 18.06
CA ILE A 534 -25.92 5.47 17.52
C ILE A 534 -26.80 6.70 17.32
N GLY A 535 -28.02 6.51 16.80
CA GLY A 535 -28.96 7.60 16.51
C GLY A 535 -30.07 7.17 15.55
N TYR A 536 -30.88 8.14 15.12
CA TYR A 536 -32.06 7.89 14.31
C TYR A 536 -31.78 8.16 12.82
N PHE A 537 -31.94 7.13 11.98
CA PHE A 537 -31.61 7.19 10.55
C PHE A 537 -32.81 7.07 9.61
N ASP A 538 -34.02 6.80 10.11
CA ASP A 538 -35.23 6.51 9.31
C ASP A 538 -35.62 7.60 8.29
N HIS A 539 -35.19 8.84 8.54
CA HIS A 539 -35.42 9.99 7.64
C HIS A 539 -34.47 9.98 6.43
N ILE A 540 -33.40 9.19 6.46
CA ILE A 540 -32.41 9.08 5.39
C ILE A 540 -32.84 7.97 4.43
N ARG A 541 -33.06 8.33 3.16
CA ARG A 541 -33.52 7.39 2.12
C ARG A 541 -32.42 6.91 1.18
N SER A 542 -31.20 7.37 1.37
CA SER A 542 -30.06 7.03 0.52
C SER A 542 -29.08 6.11 1.28
N PRO A 543 -28.78 4.91 0.76
CA PRO A 543 -27.86 3.97 1.41
C PRO A 543 -26.47 4.55 1.66
N SER A 544 -25.91 5.27 0.70
CA SER A 544 -24.60 5.92 0.83
C SER A 544 -24.59 6.99 1.93
N LYS A 545 -25.62 7.85 1.99
CA LYS A 545 -25.75 8.86 3.04
C LYS A 545 -25.90 8.21 4.41
N GLN A 546 -26.78 7.21 4.54
CA GLN A 546 -27.03 6.54 5.81
C GLN A 546 -25.78 5.80 6.31
N ALA A 547 -25.10 5.07 5.43
CA ALA A 547 -23.82 4.42 5.73
C ALA A 547 -22.77 5.45 6.20
N ALA A 548 -22.67 6.60 5.52
CA ALA A 548 -21.76 7.66 5.93
C ALA A 548 -22.12 8.27 7.31
N ARG A 549 -23.40 8.26 7.73
CA ARG A 549 -23.83 8.76 9.04
C ARG A 549 -23.52 7.78 10.15
N ILE A 550 -23.86 6.50 9.95
CA ILE A 550 -23.48 5.39 10.84
C ILE A 550 -21.95 5.35 10.99
N GLY A 551 -21.22 5.51 9.88
CA GLY A 551 -19.76 5.53 9.82
C GLY A 551 -19.05 6.58 10.67
N GLN A 552 -19.75 7.61 11.14
CA GLN A 552 -19.18 8.62 12.04
C GLN A 552 -18.79 8.02 13.39
N ALA A 553 -19.53 7.03 13.89
CA ALA A 553 -19.22 6.34 15.16
C ALA A 553 -18.00 5.41 15.06
N PHE A 554 -17.62 5.00 13.85
CA PHE A 554 -16.46 4.14 13.56
C PHE A 554 -15.21 4.90 13.14
N SER A 555 -15.23 6.22 13.26
CA SER A 555 -14.05 7.04 12.98
C SER A 555 -13.10 7.02 14.17
N ASP A 556 -11.80 6.92 13.90
CA ASP A 556 -10.79 6.94 14.95
C ASP A 556 -10.78 8.31 15.63
N THR A 557 -10.79 8.30 16.96
CA THR A 557 -10.89 9.52 17.78
C THR A 557 -9.91 9.42 18.94
N LEU A 558 -9.12 10.47 19.14
CA LEU A 558 -7.98 10.44 20.04
C LEU A 558 -8.36 10.58 21.51
N THR A 559 -9.48 11.26 21.79
CA THR A 559 -10.05 11.41 23.14
C THR A 559 -11.57 11.60 23.05
N SER A 560 -12.25 11.56 24.19
CA SER A 560 -13.69 11.81 24.34
C SER A 560 -13.93 12.56 25.64
N ILE A 561 -14.45 13.79 25.55
CA ILE A 561 -14.67 14.68 26.69
C ILE A 561 -16.16 14.89 26.87
N SER A 562 -16.70 14.48 28.02
CA SER A 562 -18.14 14.61 28.33
C SER A 562 -18.51 16.06 28.63
N VAL A 563 -19.54 16.58 27.97
CA VAL A 563 -20.06 17.93 28.16
C VAL A 563 -21.56 17.93 28.40
N SER A 564 -22.04 18.94 29.13
CA SER A 564 -23.46 19.14 29.40
C SER A 564 -24.21 19.54 28.12
N LYS A 565 -25.48 19.14 27.97
CA LYS A 565 -26.27 19.55 26.80
C LYS A 565 -26.51 21.06 26.76
N GLU A 566 -26.55 21.70 27.93
CA GLU A 566 -26.83 23.12 28.14
C GLU A 566 -25.69 24.02 27.63
N VAL A 567 -24.45 23.51 27.60
CA VAL A 567 -23.29 24.27 27.08
C VAL A 567 -23.20 24.21 25.55
N VAL A 568 -24.00 23.36 24.90
CA VAL A 568 -23.95 23.13 23.45
C VAL A 568 -25.13 23.80 22.76
N TRP A 569 -24.86 24.89 22.03
CA TRP A 569 -25.82 25.46 21.09
C TRP A 569 -25.82 24.65 19.79
N MET A 570 -26.73 23.69 19.72
CA MET A 570 -26.94 22.82 18.56
C MET A 570 -27.78 23.52 17.48
N LYS A 571 -27.43 23.33 16.20
CA LYS A 571 -28.12 23.92 15.03
C LYS A 571 -28.17 25.45 15.03
N ALA A 572 -27.06 26.10 15.36
CA ALA A 572 -26.92 27.54 15.12
C ALA A 572 -27.04 27.84 13.60
N PRO A 573 -27.67 28.96 13.20
CA PRO A 573 -27.82 29.29 11.79
C PRO A 573 -26.48 29.39 11.06
N ASP A 574 -26.43 28.86 9.83
CA ASP A 574 -25.27 29.05 8.95
C ASP A 574 -25.18 30.48 8.40
N VAL A 575 -23.95 30.94 8.15
CA VAL A 575 -23.69 32.19 7.45
C VAL A 575 -23.89 31.96 5.95
N LYS A 576 -25.02 32.44 5.41
CA LYS A 576 -25.42 32.27 4.02
C LYS A 576 -25.36 33.60 3.27
N ARG A 577 -24.78 33.63 2.07
CA ARG A 577 -24.82 34.75 1.13
C ARG A 577 -24.88 34.19 -0.29
N ASN A 578 -25.69 34.79 -1.17
CA ASN A 578 -25.81 34.39 -2.58
C ASN A 578 -25.99 32.86 -2.77
N ASP A 579 -26.87 32.25 -1.97
CA ASP A 579 -27.14 30.80 -1.95
C ASP A 579 -25.91 29.90 -1.66
N ARG A 580 -24.85 30.48 -1.08
CA ARG A 580 -23.65 29.77 -0.60
C ARG A 580 -23.54 29.83 0.91
N ILE A 581 -22.97 28.78 1.49
CA ILE A 581 -22.75 28.65 2.93
C ILE A 581 -21.27 28.93 3.21
N PHE A 582 -20.96 30.07 3.84
CA PHE A 582 -19.60 30.47 4.19
C PHE A 582 -19.08 29.78 5.46
N SER A 583 -20.00 29.27 6.28
CA SER A 583 -19.70 28.60 7.53
C SER A 583 -19.79 27.07 7.45
N ASP A 584 -19.70 26.48 6.25
CA ASP A 584 -20.04 25.07 6.06
C ASP A 584 -19.07 24.16 6.81
N GLY A 585 -19.55 23.55 7.89
CA GLY A 585 -18.79 22.60 8.70
C GLY A 585 -18.00 23.22 9.84
N VAL A 586 -18.13 24.53 10.13
CA VAL A 586 -17.36 25.19 11.21
C VAL A 586 -18.24 25.85 12.28
N GLY A 587 -17.82 25.69 13.54
CA GLY A 587 -18.42 26.30 14.72
C GLY A 587 -17.39 26.97 15.63
N VAL A 588 -17.80 27.30 16.85
CA VAL A 588 -16.91 27.95 17.84
C VAL A 588 -16.91 27.25 19.19
N ILE A 589 -15.79 27.38 19.89
CA ILE A 589 -15.59 26.88 21.25
C ILE A 589 -15.09 28.01 22.16
N SER A 590 -15.54 28.03 23.41
CA SER A 590 -15.05 29.00 24.41
C SER A 590 -13.68 28.61 24.98
N ARG A 591 -13.06 29.57 25.67
CA ARG A 591 -11.77 29.37 26.34
C ARG A 591 -11.84 28.29 27.43
N ASP A 592 -12.88 28.32 28.25
CA ASP A 592 -13.00 27.45 29.42
C ASP A 592 -13.14 25.99 29.00
N LEU A 593 -13.97 25.71 28.00
CA LEU A 593 -14.12 24.37 27.45
C LEU A 593 -12.87 23.90 26.69
N MET A 594 -12.17 24.80 26.00
CA MET A 594 -10.89 24.51 25.36
C MET A 594 -9.81 24.12 26.38
N TYR A 595 -9.73 24.78 27.54
CA TYR A 595 -8.78 24.42 28.60
C TYR A 595 -9.05 23.02 29.16
N ARG A 596 -10.32 22.64 29.28
CA ARG A 596 -10.68 21.26 29.62
C ARG A 596 -10.17 20.26 28.57
N ILE A 597 -10.33 20.58 27.28
CA ILE A 597 -9.74 19.77 26.21
C ILE A 597 -8.22 19.68 26.36
N TRP A 598 -7.52 20.78 26.66
CA TRP A 598 -6.06 20.76 26.80
C TRP A 598 -5.57 19.86 27.93
N ASN A 599 -6.27 19.86 29.06
CA ASN A 599 -5.90 19.05 30.22
C ASN A 599 -5.95 17.54 29.91
N GLU A 600 -6.91 17.11 29.08
CA GLU A 600 -7.08 15.70 28.75
C GLU A 600 -6.34 15.28 27.45
N TYR A 601 -6.30 16.16 26.45
CA TYR A 601 -5.83 15.82 25.10
C TYR A 601 -4.40 16.27 24.80
N ALA A 602 -4.03 17.50 25.19
CA ALA A 602 -2.85 18.18 24.68
C ALA A 602 -1.87 18.58 25.80
N LEU A 603 -1.96 18.00 27.00
CA LEU A 603 -1.18 18.42 28.16
C LEU A 603 0.33 18.34 27.91
N ARG A 604 0.78 17.30 27.19
CA ARG A 604 2.19 17.08 26.84
C ARG A 604 2.62 17.75 25.53
N GLU A 605 1.70 18.34 24.79
CA GLU A 605 2.02 19.04 23.54
C GLU A 605 2.69 20.38 23.83
N ARG A 606 3.79 20.66 23.13
CA ARG A 606 4.54 21.93 23.23
C ARG A 606 3.70 23.12 22.81
N VAL A 607 2.78 22.92 21.86
CA VAL A 607 1.84 23.94 21.37
C VAL A 607 0.44 23.50 21.74
N LYS A 608 -0.28 24.38 22.43
CA LYS A 608 -1.67 24.14 22.79
C LYS A 608 -2.58 24.52 21.60
N PRO A 609 -3.35 23.57 21.03
CA PRO A 609 -4.15 23.82 19.84
C PRO A 609 -5.36 24.71 20.15
N THR A 610 -5.73 25.60 19.23
CA THR A 610 -6.88 26.51 19.38
C THR A 610 -7.98 26.27 18.35
N VAL A 611 -7.76 25.30 17.48
CA VAL A 611 -8.71 24.79 16.48
C VAL A 611 -8.74 23.27 16.55
N PHE A 612 -9.93 22.69 16.46
CA PHE A 612 -10.15 21.25 16.62
C PHE A 612 -11.11 20.74 15.56
N GLN A 613 -10.78 19.60 14.97
CA GLN A 613 -11.74 18.78 14.25
C GLN A 613 -12.44 17.87 15.25
N ILE A 614 -13.76 17.96 15.32
CA ILE A 614 -14.56 17.26 16.33
C ILE A 614 -15.67 16.41 15.73
N ARG A 615 -16.06 15.40 16.50
CA ARG A 615 -17.36 14.72 16.38
C ARG A 615 -18.06 14.83 17.74
N ILE A 616 -19.36 15.07 17.72
CA ILE A 616 -20.18 15.11 18.95
C ILE A 616 -21.60 14.73 18.60
N ALA A 617 -22.17 13.75 19.29
CA ALA A 617 -23.50 13.23 19.00
C ALA A 617 -23.62 12.89 17.49
N GLY A 618 -24.57 13.49 16.78
CA GLY A 618 -24.73 13.37 15.32
C GLY A 618 -24.08 14.49 14.49
N ALA A 619 -23.22 15.32 15.08
CA ALA A 619 -22.54 16.44 14.42
C ALA A 619 -21.05 16.17 14.14
N LYS A 620 -20.52 16.76 13.07
CA LYS A 620 -19.10 16.74 12.68
C LYS A 620 -18.70 18.09 12.10
N GLY A 621 -17.50 18.56 12.44
CA GLY A 621 -16.86 19.69 11.77
C GLY A 621 -15.64 20.23 12.49
N MET A 622 -15.22 21.45 12.14
CA MET A 622 -14.19 22.21 12.86
C MET A 622 -14.81 23.11 13.92
N VAL A 623 -14.08 23.36 15.01
CA VAL A 623 -14.38 24.43 15.96
C VAL A 623 -13.13 25.24 16.25
N SER A 624 -13.27 26.57 16.31
CA SER A 624 -12.20 27.50 16.65
C SER A 624 -12.50 28.27 17.93
N LEU A 625 -11.46 28.62 18.67
CA LEU A 625 -11.58 29.47 19.85
C LEU A 625 -12.22 30.82 19.51
N ASP A 626 -13.30 31.16 20.20
CA ASP A 626 -13.86 32.52 20.23
C ASP A 626 -13.75 33.10 21.65
N THR A 627 -12.82 34.05 21.83
CA THR A 627 -12.58 34.66 23.15
C THR A 627 -13.67 35.60 23.62
N ARG A 628 -14.68 35.88 22.79
CA ARG A 628 -15.86 36.70 23.17
C ARG A 628 -16.86 35.89 23.99
N ARG A 629 -16.80 34.55 23.92
CA ARG A 629 -17.68 33.62 24.66
C ARG A 629 -17.15 33.40 26.08
N LYS A 630 -18.04 33.46 27.09
CA LYS A 630 -17.74 33.25 28.51
C LYS A 630 -18.33 31.92 28.98
N GLY A 631 -17.71 31.29 29.99
CA GLY A 631 -18.14 29.98 30.50
C GLY A 631 -17.83 28.85 29.51
N GLU A 632 -18.19 27.62 29.88
CA GLU A 632 -18.20 26.51 28.92
C GLU A 632 -19.26 26.74 27.86
N PHE A 633 -18.84 26.74 26.59
CA PHE A 633 -19.75 26.98 25.46
C PHE A 633 -19.20 26.35 24.18
N LEU A 634 -20.08 25.71 23.44
CA LEU A 634 -19.84 25.11 22.14
C LEU A 634 -20.99 25.46 21.19
N MET A 635 -20.69 26.03 20.03
CA MET A 635 -21.69 26.33 18.99
C MET A 635 -21.48 25.41 17.80
N LEU A 636 -22.52 24.68 17.42
CA LEU A 636 -22.53 23.77 16.27
C LEU A 636 -23.59 24.24 15.27
N ARG A 637 -23.20 24.47 14.02
CA ARG A 637 -24.10 25.01 13.00
C ARG A 637 -24.99 23.95 12.36
N GLU A 638 -26.06 24.39 11.70
CA GLU A 638 -26.98 23.52 10.94
C GLU A 638 -26.23 22.57 10.00
N SER A 639 -25.28 23.07 9.21
CA SER A 639 -24.53 22.22 8.28
C SER A 639 -23.67 21.17 9.00
N MET A 640 -23.31 21.35 10.27
CA MET A 640 -22.52 20.38 11.04
C MET A 640 -23.35 19.19 11.52
N VAL A 641 -24.65 19.38 11.77
CA VAL A 641 -25.55 18.35 12.35
C VAL A 641 -26.07 17.43 11.26
N LYS A 642 -25.68 16.16 11.30
CA LYS A 642 -25.91 15.21 10.21
C LYS A 642 -27.06 14.23 10.47
N PHE A 643 -27.36 13.94 11.73
CA PHE A 643 -28.49 13.11 12.16
C PHE A 643 -28.82 13.41 13.64
N PRO A 644 -30.07 13.17 14.10
CA PRO A 644 -30.45 13.31 15.51
C PRO A 644 -30.10 12.05 16.32
N THR A 645 -29.79 12.23 17.61
CA THR A 645 -29.49 11.14 18.55
C THR A 645 -29.80 11.57 19.98
N ASP A 646 -30.13 10.61 20.84
CA ASP A 646 -30.30 10.80 22.28
C ASP A 646 -29.02 10.47 23.09
N ASP A 647 -27.97 10.03 22.40
CA ASP A 647 -26.68 9.64 22.99
C ASP A 647 -26.03 10.78 23.79
N LEU A 648 -25.07 10.42 24.64
CA LEU A 648 -24.35 11.37 25.47
C LEU A 648 -23.57 12.38 24.62
N TYR A 649 -23.48 13.61 25.13
CA TYR A 649 -22.77 14.70 24.46
C TYR A 649 -21.29 14.62 24.82
N ASN A 650 -20.55 13.85 24.02
CA ASN A 650 -19.12 13.71 24.14
C ASN A 650 -18.42 14.39 22.97
N ILE A 651 -17.48 15.29 23.26
CA ILE A 651 -16.59 15.89 22.26
C ILE A 651 -15.47 14.90 21.96
N GLU A 652 -15.49 14.35 20.75
CA GLU A 652 -14.49 13.41 20.28
C GLU A 652 -13.50 14.14 19.35
N ILE A 653 -12.24 14.25 19.77
CA ILE A 653 -11.21 14.96 18.99
C ILE A 653 -10.65 14.06 17.90
N CYS A 654 -10.71 14.55 16.66
CA CYS A 654 -10.30 13.83 15.46
C CYS A 654 -8.97 14.37 14.90
N GLY A 655 -8.74 15.67 15.12
CA GLY A 655 -7.54 16.38 14.70
C GLY A 655 -7.48 17.75 15.37
N ALA A 656 -6.31 18.36 15.42
CA ALA A 656 -6.11 19.66 16.05
C ALA A 656 -4.94 20.43 15.43
N GLY A 657 -4.98 21.76 15.51
CA GLY A 657 -3.93 22.68 15.03
C GLY A 657 -2.67 22.68 15.89
N ILE A 658 -2.05 21.52 16.14
CA ILE A 658 -0.86 21.39 17.00
C ILE A 658 0.40 21.91 16.29
N ARG A 659 0.53 21.62 14.98
CA ARG A 659 1.67 22.03 14.16
C ARG A 659 1.21 22.46 12.77
N ALA A 660 1.95 23.40 12.19
CA ALA A 660 1.86 23.67 10.75
C ALA A 660 2.42 22.47 9.99
N LEU A 661 1.69 22.02 8.96
CA LEU A 661 2.14 20.88 8.16
C LEU A 661 3.01 21.37 7.00
N PRO A 662 4.10 20.68 6.68
CA PRO A 662 4.92 21.02 5.52
C PRO A 662 4.15 20.81 4.22
N PHE A 663 4.11 21.83 3.37
CA PHE A 663 3.66 21.71 2.00
C PHE A 663 4.72 21.05 1.11
N TYR A 664 4.26 20.13 0.27
CA TYR A 664 5.04 19.54 -0.81
C TYR A 664 4.29 19.74 -2.12
N LEU A 665 5.02 20.18 -3.15
CA LEU A 665 4.53 20.07 -4.52
C LEU A 665 4.24 18.61 -4.86
N ASN A 666 3.32 18.41 -5.78
CA ASN A 666 3.03 17.12 -6.37
C ASN A 666 2.80 17.31 -7.88
N ASN A 667 2.75 16.20 -8.60
CA ASN A 667 2.54 16.18 -10.03
C ASN A 667 1.35 17.04 -10.51
N GLN A 668 0.20 16.97 -9.84
CA GLN A 668 -0.99 17.70 -10.27
C GLN A 668 -0.83 19.21 -10.09
N ILE A 669 -0.35 19.66 -8.92
CA ILE A 669 -0.16 21.09 -8.63
C ILE A 669 0.91 21.68 -9.54
N ILE A 670 2.02 20.98 -9.77
CA ILE A 670 3.07 21.43 -10.71
C ILE A 670 2.48 21.61 -12.11
N LYS A 671 1.68 20.65 -12.58
CA LYS A 671 1.09 20.74 -13.91
C LYS A 671 0.10 21.91 -14.04
N ILE A 672 -0.72 22.16 -13.03
CA ILE A 672 -1.62 23.33 -13.04
C ILE A 672 -0.79 24.62 -13.04
N LEU A 673 0.20 24.76 -12.16
CA LEU A 673 1.03 25.97 -12.08
C LEU A 673 1.83 26.22 -13.35
N GLU A 674 2.33 25.16 -14.01
CA GLU A 674 2.93 25.22 -15.36
C GLU A 674 1.96 25.89 -16.35
N ASP A 675 0.73 25.40 -16.43
CA ASP A 675 -0.27 25.90 -17.38
C ASP A 675 -0.79 27.31 -17.03
N LEU A 676 -0.68 27.70 -15.75
CA LEU A 676 -0.90 29.07 -15.25
C LEU A 676 0.32 29.99 -15.43
N GLY A 677 1.42 29.49 -16.03
CA GLY A 677 2.55 30.29 -16.48
C GLY A 677 3.73 30.38 -15.51
N VAL A 678 3.82 29.51 -14.50
CA VAL A 678 5.00 29.41 -13.64
C VAL A 678 6.14 28.77 -14.45
N PRO A 679 7.33 29.40 -14.53
CA PRO A 679 8.42 28.92 -15.37
C PRO A 679 9.12 27.68 -14.80
N PHE A 680 9.80 26.90 -15.66
CA PHE A 680 10.56 25.72 -15.25
C PHE A 680 11.60 26.02 -14.18
N GLU A 681 12.28 27.16 -14.30
CA GLU A 681 13.37 27.59 -13.42
C GLU A 681 12.91 27.71 -11.96
N ALA A 682 11.64 28.08 -11.74
CA ALA A 682 11.06 28.13 -10.40
C ALA A 682 11.06 26.75 -9.72
N PHE A 683 10.52 25.73 -10.41
CA PHE A 683 10.47 24.37 -9.88
C PHE A 683 11.84 23.71 -9.83
N HIS A 684 12.66 23.94 -10.87
CA HIS A 684 13.99 23.37 -10.96
C HIS A 684 14.89 23.86 -9.83
N GLN A 685 14.85 25.17 -9.49
CA GLN A 685 15.62 25.69 -8.38
C GLN A 685 15.19 25.06 -7.06
N ILE A 686 13.88 24.97 -6.79
CA ILE A 686 13.37 24.35 -5.56
C ILE A 686 13.78 22.88 -5.48
N GLN A 687 13.71 22.14 -6.59
CA GLN A 687 14.17 20.76 -6.64
C GLN A 687 15.68 20.64 -6.41
N GLN A 688 16.47 21.52 -7.01
CA GLN A 688 17.91 21.53 -6.85
C GLN A 688 18.31 21.88 -5.41
N ASP A 689 17.61 22.81 -4.78
CA ASP A 689 17.79 23.17 -3.37
C ASP A 689 17.57 21.93 -2.46
N GLU A 690 16.50 21.16 -2.71
CA GLU A 690 16.23 19.91 -1.98
C GLU A 690 17.30 18.83 -2.26
N ILE A 691 17.72 18.64 -3.51
CA ILE A 691 18.78 17.67 -3.86
C ILE A 691 20.10 18.06 -3.19
N ASN A 692 20.46 19.35 -3.21
CA ASN A 692 21.66 19.86 -2.54
C ASN A 692 21.58 19.65 -1.02
N PHE A 693 20.39 19.80 -0.44
CA PHE A 693 20.15 19.47 0.96
C PHE A 693 20.42 17.99 1.25
N LEU A 694 19.90 17.08 0.41
CA LEU A 694 20.16 15.63 0.50
C LEU A 694 21.66 15.30 0.44
N TYR A 695 22.43 15.89 -0.47
CA TYR A 695 23.89 15.71 -0.51
C TYR A 695 24.57 16.21 0.75
N SER A 696 24.14 17.37 1.26
CA SER A 696 24.76 17.96 2.43
C SER A 696 24.50 17.19 3.72
N ALA A 697 23.49 16.32 3.76
CA ALA A 697 23.24 15.39 4.86
C ALA A 697 24.37 14.35 5.01
N PHE A 698 25.16 14.06 3.97
CA PHE A 698 26.32 13.17 4.08
C PHE A 698 27.62 13.89 4.46
N ASN A 699 27.71 15.18 4.16
CA ASN A 699 28.91 15.99 4.40
C ASN A 699 28.94 16.63 5.79
N SER A 700 27.80 16.72 6.48
CA SER A 700 27.69 17.34 7.81
C SER A 700 26.76 16.53 8.69
N THR A 701 27.27 16.14 9.87
CA THR A 701 26.48 15.43 10.89
C THR A 701 25.28 16.24 11.36
N GLU A 702 25.40 17.56 11.50
CA GLU A 702 24.28 18.44 11.88
C GLU A 702 23.15 18.40 10.85
N ARG A 703 23.52 18.43 9.56
CA ARG A 703 22.54 18.37 8.47
C ARG A 703 21.95 16.97 8.36
N ALA A 704 22.73 15.93 8.60
CA ALA A 704 22.26 14.55 8.71
C ALA A 704 21.19 14.42 9.80
N ALA A 705 21.47 14.96 10.98
CA ALA A 705 20.55 14.96 12.12
C ALA A 705 19.25 15.70 11.78
N LYS A 706 19.34 16.92 11.22
CA LYS A 706 18.16 17.67 10.76
C LYS A 706 17.36 16.92 9.69
N PHE A 707 18.03 16.31 8.71
CA PHE A 707 17.38 15.50 7.68
C PHE A 707 16.61 14.31 8.27
N LEU A 708 17.18 13.64 9.27
CA LEU A 708 16.55 12.54 9.98
C LEU A 708 15.33 12.98 10.80
N GLU A 709 15.37 14.17 11.41
CA GLU A 709 14.20 14.77 12.12
C GLU A 709 12.99 14.98 11.20
N ASP A 710 13.25 15.38 9.95
CA ASP A 710 12.24 15.62 8.92
C ASP A 710 11.85 14.36 8.13
N SER A 711 12.57 13.25 8.34
CA SER A 711 12.37 11.99 7.65
C SER A 711 11.35 11.11 8.38
N PRO A 712 10.74 10.12 7.70
CA PRO A 712 9.82 9.17 8.32
C PRO A 712 10.53 8.15 9.22
N VAL A 713 11.67 8.49 9.82
CA VAL A 713 12.41 7.60 10.71
C VAL A 713 11.69 7.53 12.08
N PRO A 714 11.62 6.35 12.72
CA PRO A 714 11.08 6.20 14.07
C PRO A 714 11.75 7.16 15.06
N ARG A 715 10.95 7.94 15.78
CA ARG A 715 11.43 9.01 16.66
C ARG A 715 12.05 8.48 17.95
N SER A 716 11.59 7.32 18.43
CA SER A 716 12.11 6.66 19.64
C SER A 716 13.59 6.32 19.52
N LEU A 717 14.09 6.08 18.30
CA LEU A 717 15.49 5.79 18.02
C LEU A 717 16.41 6.98 18.30
N ARG A 718 15.90 8.22 18.37
CA ARG A 718 16.72 9.43 18.60
C ARG A 718 17.99 9.52 17.73
N LEU A 719 17.96 9.00 16.50
CA LEU A 719 19.12 9.00 15.59
C LEU A 719 19.75 10.40 15.39
N PRO A 720 18.98 11.50 15.28
CA PRO A 720 19.55 12.85 15.23
C PRO A 720 20.48 13.15 16.41
N TRP A 721 20.07 12.79 17.63
CA TRP A 721 20.87 12.96 18.84
C TRP A 721 22.09 12.04 18.83
N LEU A 722 21.91 10.76 18.50
CA LEU A 722 23.03 9.81 18.40
C LEU A 722 24.12 10.33 17.46
N PHE A 723 23.74 10.86 16.30
CA PHE A 723 24.70 11.39 15.34
C PHE A 723 25.51 12.56 15.92
N LEU A 724 24.87 13.47 16.65
CA LEU A 724 25.54 14.58 17.32
C LEU A 724 26.48 14.10 18.43
N VAL A 725 26.08 13.09 19.21
CA VAL A 725 26.95 12.46 20.23
C VAL A 725 28.17 11.83 19.59
N LEU A 726 28.00 11.02 18.53
CA LEU A 726 29.11 10.42 17.80
C LEU A 726 30.10 11.48 17.31
N LYS A 727 29.61 12.60 16.78
CA LYS A 727 30.47 13.72 16.39
C LYS A 727 31.24 14.30 17.58
N GLY A 728 30.60 14.46 18.74
CA GLY A 728 31.25 14.90 19.97
C GLY A 728 32.40 13.98 20.40
N LEU A 729 32.27 12.68 20.15
CA LEU A 729 33.30 11.66 20.37
C LEU A 729 34.35 11.57 19.25
N GLY A 730 34.27 12.42 18.22
CA GLY A 730 35.15 12.35 17.05
C GLY A 730 34.86 11.15 16.11
N ILE A 731 33.72 10.49 16.27
CA ILE A 731 33.28 9.34 15.50
C ILE A 731 32.29 9.78 14.43
N ARG A 732 32.38 9.21 13.23
CA ARG A 732 31.40 9.48 12.16
C ARG A 732 30.46 8.31 12.02
N TYR A 733 29.16 8.59 11.87
CA TYR A 733 28.15 7.56 11.64
C TYR A 733 28.43 6.73 10.37
N THR A 734 29.13 7.30 9.38
CA THR A 734 29.51 6.63 8.12
C THR A 734 30.52 5.50 8.31
N GLN A 735 31.20 5.44 9.46
CA GLN A 735 32.10 4.34 9.81
C GLN A 735 31.35 3.06 10.19
N ASP A 736 30.09 3.16 10.60
CA ASP A 736 29.25 1.99 10.87
C ASP A 736 28.45 1.58 9.61
N PRO A 737 28.55 0.31 9.15
CA PRO A 737 27.84 -0.16 7.97
C PRO A 737 26.32 -0.08 8.08
N PHE A 738 25.74 -0.31 9.27
CA PHE A 738 24.31 -0.31 9.47
C PHE A 738 23.74 1.12 9.42
N LEU A 739 24.31 2.07 10.18
CA LEU A 739 23.91 3.47 10.17
C LEU A 739 24.14 4.13 8.81
N LYS A 740 25.26 3.83 8.16
CA LYS A 740 25.54 4.27 6.78
C LYS A 740 24.43 3.79 5.84
N ARG A 741 24.07 2.52 5.90
CA ARG A 741 23.03 1.93 5.06
C ARG A 741 21.64 2.55 5.31
N VAL A 742 21.28 2.79 6.57
CA VAL A 742 20.04 3.48 6.93
C VAL A 742 19.99 4.88 6.30
N MET A 743 21.09 5.64 6.36
CA MET A 743 21.18 6.96 5.73
C MET A 743 21.11 6.91 4.21
N GLU A 744 21.82 5.98 3.56
CA GLU A 744 21.77 5.77 2.12
C GLU A 744 20.35 5.44 1.65
N LEU A 745 19.67 4.51 2.33
CA LEU A 745 18.30 4.13 2.01
C LEU A 745 17.32 5.28 2.22
N THR A 746 17.38 5.97 3.37
CA THR A 746 16.50 7.10 3.68
C THR A 746 16.62 8.19 2.61
N THR A 747 17.86 8.50 2.21
CA THR A 747 18.15 9.53 1.20
C THR A 747 17.70 9.10 -0.20
N LEU A 748 17.97 7.84 -0.58
CA LEU A 748 17.51 7.27 -1.85
C LEU A 748 15.97 7.29 -1.95
N LEU A 749 15.26 6.97 -0.88
CA LEU A 749 13.80 7.01 -0.86
C LEU A 749 13.27 8.44 -1.03
N ARG A 750 13.89 9.43 -0.38
CA ARG A 750 13.55 10.85 -0.57
C ARG A 750 13.84 11.29 -2.02
N LEU A 751 14.97 10.90 -2.60
CA LEU A 751 15.30 11.19 -4.00
C LEU A 751 14.29 10.56 -4.98
N ARG A 752 13.85 9.32 -4.71
CA ARG A 752 12.84 8.63 -5.54
C ARG A 752 11.46 9.26 -5.40
N ASP A 753 11.10 9.76 -4.23
CA ASP A 753 9.89 10.57 -4.03
C ASP A 753 9.94 11.87 -4.87
N LEU A 754 11.10 12.52 -4.98
CA LEU A 754 11.30 13.66 -5.88
C LEU A 754 11.14 13.23 -7.34
N LYS A 755 11.82 12.15 -7.75
CA LYS A 755 11.83 11.71 -9.15
C LYS A 755 10.48 11.19 -9.64
N TYR A 756 9.90 10.20 -8.96
CA TYR A 756 8.73 9.47 -9.47
C TYR A 756 7.39 10.09 -9.03
N ARG A 757 7.38 11.03 -8.08
CA ARG A 757 6.15 11.66 -7.57
C ARG A 757 6.18 13.18 -7.57
N ALA A 758 7.32 13.78 -7.95
CA ALA A 758 7.57 15.21 -7.83
C ALA A 758 7.21 15.76 -6.44
N ARG A 759 7.48 14.99 -5.37
CA ARG A 759 7.17 15.34 -3.99
C ARG A 759 8.22 16.30 -3.42
N ILE A 760 8.26 17.52 -3.95
CA ILE A 760 9.29 18.53 -3.66
C ILE A 760 8.85 19.40 -2.48
N ARG A 761 9.66 19.52 -1.42
CA ARG A 761 9.37 20.41 -0.28
C ARG A 761 9.47 21.86 -0.74
N VAL A 762 8.51 22.70 -0.33
CA VAL A 762 8.61 24.16 -0.52
C VAL A 762 8.75 24.82 0.84
N PRO A 763 9.92 25.40 1.18
CA PRO A 763 10.13 26.03 2.49
C PRO A 763 9.16 27.19 2.76
N ASN A 764 8.91 28.04 1.76
CA ASN A 764 8.00 29.18 1.86
C ASN A 764 6.53 28.79 1.57
N ALA A 765 6.09 27.70 2.18
CA ALA A 765 4.72 27.22 2.08
C ALA A 765 4.34 26.32 3.27
N VAL A 766 3.08 26.46 3.70
CA VAL A 766 2.51 25.75 4.86
C VAL A 766 1.14 25.17 4.50
N THR A 767 0.79 24.06 5.14
CA THR A 767 -0.54 23.44 5.06
C THR A 767 -1.22 23.56 6.43
N LEU A 768 -2.43 24.14 6.47
CA LEU A 768 -3.13 24.51 7.71
C LEU A 768 -4.61 24.12 7.69
N TYR A 769 -5.23 23.96 8.86
CA TYR A 769 -6.68 23.81 8.97
C TYR A 769 -7.42 25.08 8.60
N GLY A 770 -8.50 24.94 7.84
CA GLY A 770 -9.41 26.03 7.51
C GLY A 770 -10.44 26.29 8.61
N ILE A 771 -10.68 27.57 8.91
CA ILE A 771 -11.78 28.05 9.75
C ILE A 771 -12.40 29.31 9.13
N MET A 772 -13.55 29.76 9.65
CA MET A 772 -14.19 31.01 9.22
C MET A 772 -13.82 32.16 10.17
N ASP A 773 -13.69 33.37 9.63
CA ASP A 773 -13.62 34.60 10.42
C ASP A 773 -15.00 34.97 11.03
N GLU A 774 -15.18 34.59 12.29
CA GLU A 774 -16.37 34.90 13.12
C GLU A 774 -16.47 36.39 13.53
N THR A 775 -15.51 37.23 13.15
CA THR A 775 -15.52 38.67 13.43
C THR A 775 -16.03 39.50 12.25
N GLY A 776 -15.93 38.97 11.02
CA GLY A 776 -16.29 39.71 9.80
C GLY A 776 -15.31 40.83 9.47
N TYR A 777 -14.06 40.73 9.92
CA TYR A 777 -13.04 41.70 9.63
C TYR A 777 -12.43 41.51 8.23
N LEU A 778 -12.19 40.25 7.84
CA LEU A 778 -11.56 39.91 6.57
C LEU A 778 -12.48 40.22 5.40
N LYS A 779 -12.03 40.97 4.40
CA LYS A 779 -12.80 41.25 3.17
C LYS A 779 -12.75 40.07 2.20
N GLU A 780 -13.52 40.16 1.12
CA GLU A 780 -13.42 39.21 0.02
C GLU A 780 -11.98 39.11 -0.49
N ASN A 781 -11.51 37.88 -0.76
CA ASN A 781 -10.15 37.56 -1.17
C ASN A 781 -9.04 37.87 -0.14
N GLU A 782 -9.39 38.16 1.11
CA GLU A 782 -8.45 38.26 2.23
C GLU A 782 -8.49 37.00 3.11
N ILE A 783 -7.31 36.57 3.58
CA ILE A 783 -7.15 35.50 4.55
C ILE A 783 -6.32 35.99 5.74
N TYR A 784 -6.59 35.45 6.93
CA TYR A 784 -5.69 35.58 8.08
C TYR A 784 -4.97 34.25 8.30
N CYS A 785 -3.65 34.24 8.19
CA CYS A 785 -2.84 33.03 8.31
C CYS A 785 -1.86 33.17 9.47
N VAL A 786 -1.98 32.27 10.44
CA VAL A 786 -1.12 32.20 11.62
C VAL A 786 -0.58 30.79 11.77
N TYR A 787 0.73 30.68 11.97
CA TYR A 787 1.39 29.40 12.19
C TYR A 787 2.62 29.55 13.09
N LEU A 788 3.10 28.43 13.62
CA LEU A 788 4.40 28.37 14.26
C LEU A 788 5.48 28.06 13.20
N GLY A 789 6.41 28.99 13.00
CA GLY A 789 7.54 28.81 12.10
C GLY A 789 8.51 27.73 12.60
N GLU A 790 9.41 27.28 11.72
CA GLU A 790 10.44 26.25 12.05
C GLU A 790 11.39 26.72 13.17
N ASN A 791 11.54 28.03 13.35
CA ASN A 791 12.27 28.66 14.46
C ASN A 791 11.54 28.56 15.82
N GLY A 792 10.35 27.95 15.87
CA GLY A 792 9.52 27.84 17.06
C GLY A 792 8.82 29.15 17.46
N ARG A 793 8.79 30.16 16.60
CA ARG A 793 8.13 31.45 16.84
C ARG A 793 6.80 31.51 16.11
N ARG A 794 5.82 32.19 16.71
CA ARG A 794 4.52 32.43 16.09
C ARG A 794 4.68 33.51 15.01
N GLU A 795 4.25 33.20 13.81
CA GLU A 795 4.30 34.09 12.66
C GLU A 795 2.87 34.38 12.15
N ILE A 796 2.63 35.64 11.79
CA ILE A 796 1.44 36.06 11.05
C ILE A 796 1.92 36.36 9.63
N LEU A 797 1.34 35.68 8.65
CA LEU A 797 1.67 35.92 7.26
C LEU A 797 0.94 37.18 6.78
N VAL A 798 1.70 38.22 6.45
CA VAL A 798 1.21 39.45 5.84
C VAL A 798 1.89 39.60 4.49
N ARG A 799 1.14 39.39 3.41
CA ARG A 799 1.67 39.41 2.06
C ARG A 799 0.56 39.52 1.02
N ASP A 800 0.80 40.34 0.00
CA ASP A 800 -0.01 40.35 -1.21
C ASP A 800 0.32 39.16 -2.11
N LYS A 801 -0.67 38.67 -2.86
CA LYS A 801 -0.52 37.61 -3.87
C LYS A 801 0.05 36.31 -3.32
N VAL A 802 -0.64 35.74 -2.34
CA VAL A 802 -0.40 34.40 -1.81
C VAL A 802 -1.21 33.39 -2.61
N VAL A 803 -0.57 32.31 -3.05
CA VAL A 803 -1.25 31.22 -3.75
C VAL A 803 -1.90 30.30 -2.72
N ILE A 804 -3.17 29.96 -2.93
CA ILE A 804 -3.92 29.06 -2.06
C ILE A 804 -4.61 27.97 -2.86
N THR A 805 -4.57 26.74 -2.35
CA THR A 805 -5.22 25.58 -2.97
C THR A 805 -5.48 24.46 -1.95
N ARG A 806 -6.20 23.42 -2.37
CA ARG A 806 -6.47 22.21 -1.60
C ARG A 806 -6.09 20.98 -2.42
N SER A 807 -5.51 19.98 -1.77
CA SER A 807 -5.19 18.71 -2.43
C SER A 807 -6.35 17.72 -2.29
N PRO A 808 -6.72 16.98 -3.36
CA PRO A 808 -6.20 17.04 -4.73
C PRO A 808 -6.81 18.19 -5.56
N ALA A 809 -5.99 18.83 -6.40
CA ALA A 809 -6.41 19.86 -7.37
C ALA A 809 -6.22 19.33 -8.80
N LEU A 810 -7.22 19.45 -9.66
CA LEU A 810 -7.14 19.04 -11.07
C LEU A 810 -7.55 20.16 -12.02
N HIS A 811 -8.58 20.93 -11.66
CA HIS A 811 -9.02 22.05 -12.46
C HIS A 811 -8.06 23.23 -12.26
N PRO A 812 -7.69 23.99 -13.30
CA PRO A 812 -6.75 25.09 -13.16
C PRO A 812 -7.24 26.20 -12.22
N GLY A 813 -8.56 26.38 -12.12
CA GLY A 813 -9.20 27.26 -11.13
C GLY A 813 -9.25 26.72 -9.69
N ASP A 814 -8.73 25.53 -9.40
CA ASP A 814 -8.60 25.05 -8.01
C ASP A 814 -7.43 25.73 -7.26
N ILE A 815 -6.60 26.48 -7.98
CA ILE A 815 -5.53 27.33 -7.45
C ILE A 815 -5.96 28.79 -7.58
N GLN A 816 -6.10 29.47 -6.45
CA GLN A 816 -6.48 30.88 -6.38
C GLN A 816 -5.34 31.72 -5.80
N VAL A 817 -5.41 33.04 -6.02
CA VAL A 817 -4.45 34.01 -5.48
C VAL A 817 -5.21 35.00 -4.61
N VAL A 818 -4.76 35.16 -3.37
CA VAL A 818 -5.41 35.94 -2.32
C VAL A 818 -4.41 36.82 -1.59
N ASN A 819 -4.90 37.73 -0.73
CA ASN A 819 -4.04 38.54 0.12
C ASN A 819 -4.06 38.00 1.55
N ALA A 820 -2.88 37.74 2.11
CA ALA A 820 -2.75 37.43 3.53
C ALA A 820 -2.57 38.74 4.29
N VAL A 821 -3.50 39.05 5.19
CA VAL A 821 -3.57 40.35 5.88
C VAL A 821 -3.40 40.18 7.38
N ASP A 822 -2.99 41.25 8.06
CA ASP A 822 -3.02 41.31 9.51
C ASP A 822 -4.37 41.80 10.03
N VAL A 823 -4.65 41.53 11.30
CA VAL A 823 -5.86 41.92 12.01
C VAL A 823 -5.50 42.80 13.20
N PRO A 824 -6.42 43.63 13.73
CA PRO A 824 -6.16 44.48 14.88
C PRO A 824 -5.62 43.71 16.10
N GLU A 825 -4.82 44.35 16.94
CA GLU A 825 -4.19 43.69 18.11
C GLU A 825 -5.22 43.10 19.09
N ASN A 826 -6.38 43.75 19.20
CA ASN A 826 -7.49 43.30 20.05
C ASN A 826 -8.40 42.26 19.38
N SER A 827 -8.13 41.86 18.13
CA SER A 827 -8.95 40.87 17.43
C SER A 827 -8.88 39.50 18.09
N PRO A 828 -10.03 38.81 18.30
CA PRO A 828 -10.06 37.42 18.75
C PRO A 828 -9.21 36.47 17.91
N LEU A 829 -9.08 36.73 16.60
CA LEU A 829 -8.28 35.91 15.68
C LEU A 829 -6.80 35.84 16.06
N ARG A 830 -6.26 36.87 16.74
CA ARG A 830 -4.87 36.88 17.24
C ARG A 830 -4.59 35.78 18.27
N LYS A 831 -5.62 35.18 18.87
CA LYS A 831 -5.49 34.08 19.84
C LYS A 831 -5.46 32.71 19.18
N LEU A 832 -5.64 32.64 17.86
CA LEU A 832 -5.58 31.39 17.11
C LEU A 832 -4.13 31.02 16.72
N HIS A 833 -3.92 29.73 16.46
CA HIS A 833 -2.64 29.13 16.12
C HIS A 833 -2.80 28.01 15.08
N ASN A 834 -1.85 27.94 14.14
CA ASN A 834 -1.75 26.91 13.10
C ASN A 834 -3.04 26.71 12.29
N CYS A 835 -3.62 27.81 11.83
CA CYS A 835 -4.85 27.80 11.06
C CYS A 835 -4.89 28.95 10.05
N VAL A 836 -5.75 28.81 9.04
CA VAL A 836 -6.11 29.87 8.12
C VAL A 836 -7.58 30.23 8.32
N ALA A 837 -7.87 31.52 8.53
CA ALA A 837 -9.22 32.04 8.61
C ALA A 837 -9.65 32.63 7.26
N PHE A 838 -10.83 32.21 6.82
CA PHE A 838 -11.47 32.64 5.59
C PHE A 838 -12.50 33.72 5.86
N SER A 839 -12.60 34.70 4.96
CA SER A 839 -13.65 35.71 5.01
C SER A 839 -15.04 35.10 4.92
N GLN A 840 -15.99 35.70 5.65
CA GLN A 840 -17.42 35.45 5.51
C GLN A 840 -18.11 36.42 4.53
N HIS A 841 -17.32 37.13 3.70
CA HIS A 841 -17.75 38.09 2.70
C HIS A 841 -17.32 37.66 1.29
N GLY A 842 -17.96 38.25 0.28
CA GLY A 842 -17.75 37.98 -1.14
C GLY A 842 -18.91 37.24 -1.79
N ASP A 843 -18.78 36.96 -3.08
CA ASP A 843 -19.86 36.33 -3.86
C ASP A 843 -19.94 34.81 -3.67
N ARG A 844 -18.82 34.17 -3.35
CA ARG A 844 -18.69 32.74 -3.09
C ARG A 844 -17.64 32.52 -2.01
N ASP A 845 -17.84 31.51 -1.18
CA ASP A 845 -16.89 31.13 -0.15
C ASP A 845 -15.58 30.61 -0.79
N LEU A 846 -14.44 31.11 -0.33
CA LEU A 846 -13.13 30.71 -0.86
C LEU A 846 -12.87 29.19 -0.73
N PRO A 847 -13.19 28.51 0.40
CA PRO A 847 -13.13 27.05 0.51
C PRO A 847 -13.71 26.28 -0.67
N SER A 848 -14.94 26.59 -1.09
CA SER A 848 -15.59 25.89 -2.20
C SER A 848 -14.95 26.16 -3.56
N MET A 849 -14.16 27.23 -3.70
CA MET A 849 -13.37 27.50 -4.91
C MET A 849 -12.16 26.56 -5.04
N LEU A 850 -11.70 25.97 -3.93
CA LEU A 850 -10.47 25.17 -3.85
C LEU A 850 -10.80 23.68 -3.93
N SER A 851 -11.09 23.21 -5.16
CA SER A 851 -11.49 21.82 -5.41
C SER A 851 -12.80 21.42 -4.70
N GLY A 852 -13.71 22.37 -4.46
CA GLY A 852 -14.98 22.13 -3.75
C GLY A 852 -14.80 21.83 -2.25
N GLY A 853 -13.87 22.50 -1.59
CA GLY A 853 -13.61 22.33 -0.16
C GLY A 853 -14.70 22.88 0.75
N ASP A 854 -14.62 22.50 2.03
CA ASP A 854 -15.46 22.99 3.13
C ASP A 854 -14.60 23.25 4.38
N LEU A 855 -15.24 23.52 5.53
CA LEU A 855 -14.56 23.77 6.79
C LEU A 855 -14.83 22.65 7.80
N ASP A 856 -15.06 21.41 7.35
CA ASP A 856 -15.34 20.24 8.21
C ASP A 856 -14.08 19.47 8.69
N GLY A 857 -12.91 19.97 8.28
CA GLY A 857 -11.60 19.38 8.54
C GLY A 857 -10.59 19.50 7.39
N ASP A 858 -10.94 20.20 6.31
CA ASP A 858 -10.05 20.39 5.17
C ASP A 858 -8.75 21.12 5.54
N LEU A 859 -7.68 20.67 4.88
CA LEU A 859 -6.35 21.25 4.96
C LEU A 859 -6.06 22.06 3.70
N TYR A 860 -5.67 23.32 3.89
CA TYR A 860 -5.40 24.27 2.83
C TYR A 860 -3.90 24.50 2.70
N ASN A 861 -3.41 24.56 1.47
CA ASN A 861 -2.01 24.83 1.13
C ASN A 861 -1.85 26.33 0.85
N ILE A 862 -1.04 27.02 1.66
CA ILE A 862 -0.73 28.44 1.54
C ILE A 862 0.72 28.55 1.05
N ILE A 863 0.91 29.01 -0.18
CA ILE A 863 2.21 29.10 -0.85
C ILE A 863 2.55 30.59 -1.03
N TYR A 864 3.55 31.06 -0.29
CA TYR A 864 4.04 32.44 -0.33
C TYR A 864 5.45 32.55 -0.93
N ASP A 865 5.92 31.48 -1.59
CA ASP A 865 7.11 31.51 -2.43
C ASP A 865 6.83 32.30 -3.71
N THR A 866 7.53 33.44 -3.88
CA THR A 866 7.31 34.34 -5.01
C THR A 866 7.62 33.71 -6.37
N ARG A 867 8.42 32.63 -6.40
CA ARG A 867 8.74 31.90 -7.63
C ARG A 867 7.53 31.12 -8.16
N LEU A 868 6.58 30.77 -7.29
CA LEU A 868 5.43 29.92 -7.61
C LEU A 868 4.12 30.71 -7.84
N VAL A 869 4.17 32.04 -7.83
CA VAL A 869 3.00 32.87 -8.12
C VAL A 869 2.64 32.76 -9.60
N PRO A 870 1.41 32.32 -9.96
CA PRO A 870 1.01 32.17 -11.35
C PRO A 870 0.89 33.52 -12.06
N ARG A 871 1.12 33.52 -13.38
CA ARG A 871 1.01 34.75 -14.21
C ARG A 871 -0.44 35.12 -14.53
N LYS A 872 -1.34 34.14 -14.47
CA LYS A 872 -2.78 34.28 -14.71
C LYS A 872 -3.55 33.44 -13.71
N THR A 873 -4.77 33.87 -13.38
CA THR A 873 -5.74 33.09 -12.60
C THR A 873 -6.88 32.64 -13.50
N ILE A 874 -7.49 31.51 -13.15
CA ILE A 874 -8.65 30.95 -13.88
C ILE A 874 -9.83 30.93 -12.91
N PRO A 875 -11.05 31.27 -13.38
CA PRO A 875 -12.24 31.17 -12.55
C PRO A 875 -12.39 29.78 -11.92
N PRO A 876 -12.75 29.69 -10.64
CA PRO A 876 -12.89 28.42 -9.95
C PRO A 876 -14.03 27.59 -10.56
N ALA A 877 -13.85 26.28 -10.61
CA ALA A 877 -14.90 25.37 -11.05
C ALA A 877 -16.11 25.43 -10.11
N ASN A 878 -17.31 25.23 -10.65
CA ASN A 878 -18.53 25.30 -9.85
C ASN A 878 -18.72 24.07 -8.93
N TYR A 879 -18.25 22.90 -9.37
CA TYR A 879 -18.44 21.59 -8.71
C TYR A 879 -19.83 21.43 -8.08
N PRO A 880 -20.89 21.30 -8.90
CA PRO A 880 -22.24 21.15 -8.37
C PRO A 880 -22.34 19.88 -7.53
N ARG A 881 -23.01 19.99 -6.37
CA ARG A 881 -23.28 18.83 -5.51
C ARG A 881 -24.16 17.85 -6.27
N VAL A 882 -23.74 16.58 -6.31
CA VAL A 882 -24.53 15.51 -6.91
C VAL A 882 -25.58 15.06 -5.89
N GLU A 883 -26.86 15.17 -6.25
CA GLU A 883 -27.95 14.68 -5.41
C GLU A 883 -27.85 13.17 -5.26
N ALA A 884 -27.89 12.69 -4.02
CA ALA A 884 -27.77 11.27 -3.76
C ALA A 884 -29.01 10.52 -4.23
N LYS A 885 -28.83 9.29 -4.70
CA LYS A 885 -29.94 8.42 -5.06
C LYS A 885 -30.72 8.04 -3.80
N GLU A 886 -32.00 8.38 -3.78
CA GLU A 886 -32.93 8.03 -2.70
C GLU A 886 -33.80 6.84 -3.11
N LEU A 887 -34.16 6.02 -2.12
CA LEU A 887 -35.07 4.89 -2.25
C LEU A 887 -36.48 5.31 -1.85
N ASP A 888 -37.50 4.70 -2.46
CA ASP A 888 -38.90 4.92 -2.10
C ASP A 888 -39.30 4.25 -0.76
N ARG A 889 -38.37 3.51 -0.15
CA ARG A 889 -38.54 2.80 1.13
C ARG A 889 -37.45 3.17 2.14
N LYS A 890 -37.52 2.62 3.35
CA LYS A 890 -36.42 2.73 4.32
C LYS A 890 -35.22 1.95 3.80
N VAL A 891 -34.02 2.47 4.07
CA VAL A 891 -32.77 1.77 3.77
C VAL A 891 -32.61 0.59 4.73
N GLU A 892 -32.30 -0.56 4.18
CA GLU A 892 -31.99 -1.78 4.91
C GLU A 892 -30.47 -2.04 4.87
N THR A 893 -29.99 -2.95 5.72
CA THR A 893 -28.57 -3.28 5.82
C THR A 893 -28.03 -3.78 4.49
N GLU A 894 -28.82 -4.57 3.77
CA GLU A 894 -28.49 -5.13 2.47
C GLU A 894 -28.22 -4.05 1.42
N ASP A 895 -28.94 -2.92 1.47
CA ASP A 895 -28.70 -1.80 0.55
C ASP A 895 -27.34 -1.12 0.82
N ILE A 896 -26.95 -1.04 2.10
CA ILE A 896 -25.65 -0.50 2.52
C ILE A 896 -24.53 -1.44 2.07
N VAL A 897 -24.73 -2.75 2.19
CA VAL A 897 -23.79 -3.78 1.69
C VAL A 897 -23.65 -3.69 0.17
N ASP A 898 -24.76 -3.61 -0.56
CA ASP A 898 -24.75 -3.50 -2.02
C ASP A 898 -24.06 -2.20 -2.47
N PHE A 899 -24.27 -1.09 -1.75
CA PHE A 899 -23.51 0.13 -1.96
C PHE A 899 -22.01 -0.06 -1.72
N PHE A 900 -21.60 -0.68 -0.61
CA PHE A 900 -20.18 -0.93 -0.30
C PHE A 900 -19.50 -1.75 -1.40
N VAL A 901 -20.16 -2.82 -1.86
CA VAL A 901 -19.64 -3.71 -2.92
C VAL A 901 -19.60 -3.02 -4.28
N THR A 902 -20.65 -2.28 -4.63
CA THR A 902 -20.68 -1.48 -5.87
C THR A 902 -19.61 -0.39 -5.84
N PHE A 903 -19.33 0.19 -4.68
CA PHE A 903 -18.24 1.15 -4.49
C PHE A 903 -16.88 0.51 -4.76
N MET A 904 -16.62 -0.68 -4.19
CA MET A 904 -15.38 -1.43 -4.43
C MET A 904 -15.16 -1.72 -5.92
N GLN A 905 -16.21 -2.13 -6.63
CA GLN A 905 -16.15 -2.48 -8.06
C GLN A 905 -15.95 -1.24 -8.96
N GLN A 906 -16.50 -0.09 -8.58
CA GLN A 906 -16.65 1.07 -9.46
C GLN A 906 -15.73 2.27 -9.10
N ASP A 907 -14.84 2.17 -8.11
CA ASP A 907 -13.92 3.28 -7.79
C ASP A 907 -12.96 3.59 -8.96
N GLN A 908 -13.24 4.68 -9.68
CA GLN A 908 -12.46 5.12 -10.86
C GLN A 908 -11.47 6.26 -10.54
N LEU A 909 -11.33 6.68 -9.27
CA LEU A 909 -10.56 7.88 -8.90
C LEU A 909 -9.12 7.85 -9.45
N GLY A 910 -8.42 6.73 -9.28
CA GLY A 910 -7.03 6.58 -9.75
C GLY A 910 -6.91 6.57 -11.28
N ARG A 911 -7.88 5.99 -11.99
CA ARG A 911 -7.91 5.96 -13.46
C ARG A 911 -8.14 7.35 -14.04
N ILE A 912 -9.04 8.13 -13.44
CA ILE A 912 -9.35 9.50 -13.83
C ILE A 912 -8.10 10.38 -13.65
N ALA A 913 -7.46 10.33 -12.48
CA ALA A 913 -6.24 11.09 -12.20
C ALA A 913 -5.09 10.76 -13.17
N THR A 914 -4.87 9.46 -13.45
CA THR A 914 -3.84 9.00 -14.41
C THR A 914 -4.13 9.48 -15.84
N THR A 915 -5.40 9.41 -16.25
CA THR A 915 -5.83 9.84 -17.59
C THR A 915 -5.69 11.36 -17.74
N HIS A 916 -6.11 12.12 -16.72
CA HIS A 916 -5.96 13.57 -16.68
C HIS A 916 -4.50 13.98 -16.83
N GLN A 917 -3.61 13.40 -16.03
CA GLN A 917 -2.18 13.70 -16.08
C GLN A 917 -1.57 13.40 -17.46
N THR A 918 -1.97 12.29 -18.09
CA THR A 918 -1.48 11.91 -19.42
C THR A 918 -1.96 12.90 -20.49
N ILE A 919 -3.25 13.25 -20.50
CA ILE A 919 -3.82 14.17 -21.49
C ILE A 919 -3.29 15.60 -21.29
N ALA A 920 -3.20 16.06 -20.04
CA ALA A 920 -2.67 17.38 -19.72
C ALA A 920 -1.21 17.53 -20.16
N ASP A 921 -0.41 16.46 -20.12
CA ASP A 921 0.95 16.52 -20.66
C ASP A 921 0.96 16.62 -22.20
N GLN A 922 0.06 15.92 -22.86
CA GLN A 922 0.06 15.76 -24.32
C GLN A 922 -0.60 16.90 -25.08
N SER A 923 -1.55 17.59 -24.43
CA SER A 923 -2.29 18.70 -25.02
C SER A 923 -1.50 20.00 -24.92
N GLU A 924 -1.49 20.78 -26.00
CA GLU A 924 -0.93 22.13 -26.00
C GLU A 924 -1.72 23.09 -25.09
N LEU A 925 -2.98 22.78 -24.80
CA LEU A 925 -3.81 23.51 -23.85
C LEU A 925 -3.59 23.06 -22.39
N GLY A 926 -2.82 22.00 -22.16
CA GLY A 926 -2.55 21.47 -20.83
C GLY A 926 -3.83 21.07 -20.08
N THR A 927 -3.96 21.55 -18.85
CA THR A 927 -5.14 21.39 -17.97
C THR A 927 -6.37 22.16 -18.45
N LEU A 928 -6.23 23.12 -19.37
CA LEU A 928 -7.35 23.83 -19.99
C LEU A 928 -8.00 23.05 -21.15
N ASP A 929 -7.44 21.89 -21.52
CA ASP A 929 -8.05 20.99 -22.49
C ASP A 929 -9.45 20.55 -22.01
N GLN A 930 -10.43 20.51 -22.91
CA GLN A 930 -11.81 20.14 -22.57
C GLN A 930 -11.90 18.72 -21.99
N ALA A 931 -11.04 17.79 -22.42
CA ALA A 931 -10.97 16.46 -21.81
C ALA A 931 -10.44 16.51 -20.37
N CYS A 932 -9.47 17.39 -20.08
CA CYS A 932 -8.94 17.61 -18.73
C CYS A 932 -10.00 18.26 -17.83
N LEU A 933 -10.69 19.30 -18.28
CA LEU A 933 -11.78 19.95 -17.53
C LEU A 933 -12.91 18.96 -17.21
N LYS A 934 -13.28 18.12 -18.20
CA LYS A 934 -14.25 17.04 -17.97
C LYS A 934 -13.74 16.02 -16.94
N LEU A 935 -12.47 15.62 -17.03
CA LEU A 935 -11.86 14.70 -16.06
C LEU A 935 -11.80 15.31 -14.65
N ALA A 936 -11.55 16.62 -14.50
CA ALA A 936 -11.60 17.30 -13.22
C ALA A 936 -13.01 17.28 -12.61
N HIS A 937 -14.05 17.52 -13.43
CA HIS A 937 -15.44 17.35 -12.99
C HIS A 937 -15.75 15.91 -12.56
N LEU A 938 -15.39 14.92 -13.39
CA LEU A 938 -15.58 13.50 -13.05
C LEU A 938 -14.80 13.07 -11.80
N HIS A 939 -13.63 13.66 -11.57
CA HIS A 939 -12.83 13.41 -10.37
C HIS A 939 -13.55 13.92 -9.12
N SER A 940 -14.14 15.12 -9.17
CA SER A 940 -14.98 15.64 -8.08
C SER A 940 -16.17 14.72 -7.79
N VAL A 941 -16.88 14.25 -8.83
CA VAL A 941 -17.95 13.25 -8.67
C VAL A 941 -17.43 11.96 -8.02
N ALA A 942 -16.25 11.47 -8.41
CA ALA A 942 -15.64 10.27 -7.83
C ALA A 942 -15.19 10.45 -6.37
N VAL A 943 -14.82 11.67 -5.96
CA VAL A 943 -14.52 12.00 -4.56
C VAL A 943 -15.79 11.90 -3.72
N ASP A 944 -16.90 12.46 -4.20
CA ASP A 944 -18.19 12.49 -3.52
C ASP A 944 -18.99 11.18 -3.64
N TYR A 945 -18.57 10.23 -4.47
CA TYR A 945 -19.24 8.94 -4.66
C TYR A 945 -19.54 8.23 -3.33
N SER A 946 -18.63 8.31 -2.36
CA SER A 946 -18.81 7.71 -1.03
C SER A 946 -20.01 8.26 -0.25
N LYS A 947 -20.48 9.47 -0.59
CA LYS A 947 -21.62 10.16 0.04
C LYS A 947 -22.85 10.16 -0.87
N SER A 948 -22.67 10.35 -2.17
CA SER A 948 -23.76 10.45 -3.16
C SER A 948 -24.30 9.10 -3.60
N GLY A 949 -23.49 8.04 -3.53
CA GLY A 949 -23.86 6.73 -4.05
C GLY A 949 -23.87 6.66 -5.58
N ILE A 950 -23.40 7.70 -6.27
CA ILE A 950 -23.38 7.78 -7.74
C ILE A 950 -21.97 7.59 -8.26
N ALA A 951 -21.76 6.46 -8.94
CA ALA A 951 -20.50 6.17 -9.58
C ALA A 951 -20.31 6.98 -10.86
N VAL A 952 -19.04 7.23 -11.21
CA VAL A 952 -18.71 7.84 -12.49
C VAL A 952 -19.07 6.89 -13.63
N ASN A 953 -19.84 7.40 -14.60
CA ASN A 953 -20.09 6.67 -15.83
C ASN A 953 -18.78 6.46 -16.60
N VAL A 954 -18.31 5.22 -16.68
CA VAL A 954 -17.04 4.84 -17.33
C VAL A 954 -17.00 5.24 -18.81
N LEU A 955 -18.14 5.29 -19.51
CA LEU A 955 -18.23 5.72 -20.91
C LEU A 955 -18.02 7.23 -21.08
N SER A 956 -18.23 8.01 -20.01
CA SER A 956 -17.99 9.45 -20.03
C SER A 956 -16.51 9.81 -19.89
N ILE A 957 -15.69 8.90 -19.34
CA ILE A 957 -14.25 9.08 -19.15
C ILE A 957 -13.58 9.15 -20.53
N PRO A 958 -12.88 10.25 -20.85
CA PRO A 958 -12.08 10.34 -22.06
C PRO A 958 -11.15 9.13 -22.24
N ARG A 959 -10.97 8.69 -23.48
CA ARG A 959 -10.14 7.53 -23.78
C ARG A 959 -8.69 7.83 -23.39
N ALA A 960 -8.13 7.00 -22.51
CA ALA A 960 -6.74 7.13 -22.11
C ALA A 960 -5.79 6.99 -23.32
N PRO A 961 -4.82 7.92 -23.47
CA PRO A 961 -3.77 7.80 -24.47
C PRO A 961 -2.95 6.51 -24.29
N ARG A 962 -2.44 5.95 -25.40
CA ARG A 962 -1.69 4.68 -25.40
C ARG A 962 -0.22 4.84 -25.00
N VAL A 963 0.31 6.04 -25.19
CA VAL A 963 1.68 6.40 -24.82
C VAL A 963 1.58 7.34 -23.64
N ARG A 964 2.43 7.15 -22.63
CA ARG A 964 2.47 7.98 -21.43
C ARG A 964 3.78 8.77 -21.35
N PRO A 965 3.82 9.91 -20.67
CA PRO A 965 5.09 10.61 -20.46
C PRO A 965 6.01 9.78 -19.55
N ASP A 966 7.31 9.92 -19.78
CA ASP A 966 8.40 9.19 -19.11
C ASP A 966 8.39 9.29 -17.58
N PHE A 967 8.02 10.44 -17.00
CA PHE A 967 7.90 10.59 -15.54
C PHE A 967 6.78 9.74 -14.91
N MET A 968 5.87 9.18 -15.71
CA MET A 968 4.84 8.24 -15.26
C MET A 968 5.28 6.78 -15.34
N ALA A 969 6.52 6.51 -15.76
CA ALA A 969 7.08 5.17 -15.74
C ALA A 969 7.14 4.63 -14.30
N PRO A 970 6.90 3.33 -14.10
CA PRO A 970 7.01 2.72 -12.77
C PRO A 970 8.45 2.87 -12.25
N SER A 971 8.58 3.04 -10.93
CA SER A 971 9.89 3.03 -10.29
C SER A 971 10.53 1.64 -10.46
N PRO A 972 11.82 1.54 -10.82
CA PRO A 972 12.50 0.26 -10.98
C PRO A 972 12.41 -0.62 -9.73
N ARG A 973 12.44 -1.94 -9.93
CA ARG A 973 12.46 -2.93 -8.84
C ARG A 973 13.69 -2.67 -7.95
N PHE A 974 13.52 -2.78 -6.64
CA PHE A 974 14.65 -2.88 -5.71
C PHE A 974 14.25 -3.78 -4.54
N ARG A 975 15.10 -4.73 -4.18
CA ARG A 975 14.99 -5.51 -2.95
C ARG A 975 16.02 -4.97 -1.97
N VAL A 976 15.62 -4.76 -0.72
CA VAL A 976 16.51 -4.19 0.31
C VAL A 976 17.70 -5.11 0.61
N ALA A 977 17.52 -6.42 0.38
CA ALA A 977 18.51 -7.47 0.52
C ALA A 977 19.54 -7.54 -0.64
N ASP A 978 19.23 -6.98 -1.81
CA ASP A 978 20.19 -6.86 -2.89
C ASP A 978 21.00 -5.57 -2.65
N SER A 979 22.33 -5.64 -2.67
CA SER A 979 23.20 -4.49 -2.39
C SER A 979 22.83 -3.27 -3.26
N ILE A 980 23.16 -2.05 -2.81
CA ILE A 980 22.94 -0.83 -3.64
C ILE A 980 23.63 -0.95 -5.00
N GLU A 981 24.68 -1.77 -5.12
CA GLU A 981 25.38 -2.02 -6.38
C GLU A 981 24.52 -2.77 -7.41
N SER A 982 23.64 -3.67 -6.96
CA SER A 982 22.67 -4.34 -7.83
C SER A 982 21.69 -3.35 -8.47
N ILE A 983 21.27 -2.34 -7.69
CA ILE A 983 20.37 -1.26 -8.15
C ILE A 983 21.01 -0.43 -9.28
N ILE A 984 22.34 -0.24 -9.24
CA ILE A 984 23.08 0.54 -10.26
C ILE A 984 23.18 -0.24 -11.59
N GLY A 985 23.36 -1.57 -11.52
CA GLY A 985 23.52 -2.44 -12.70
C GLY A 985 22.24 -2.74 -13.50
N GLU A 986 21.07 -2.71 -12.85
CA GLU A 986 19.81 -3.27 -13.39
C GLU A 986 19.07 -2.42 -14.44
N LYS A 987 19.40 -1.13 -14.58
CA LYS A 987 18.64 -0.25 -15.48
C LYS A 987 18.80 -0.56 -16.98
N ASN A 988 19.82 -1.34 -17.36
CA ASN A 988 20.09 -1.65 -18.76
C ASN A 988 19.27 -2.85 -19.30
N SER A 989 18.62 -3.64 -18.43
CA SER A 989 17.78 -4.78 -18.83
C SER A 989 16.28 -4.58 -18.57
N ALA A 990 15.90 -3.73 -17.60
CA ALA A 990 14.51 -3.57 -17.16
C ALA A 990 13.58 -2.84 -18.16
N MET A 991 14.12 -2.12 -19.16
CA MET A 991 13.29 -1.47 -20.19
C MET A 991 13.06 -2.36 -21.44
N GLN A 992 13.82 -3.45 -21.60
CA GLN A 992 13.71 -4.33 -22.76
C GLN A 992 13.17 -5.73 -22.43
N ASP A 993 13.44 -6.30 -21.25
CA ASP A 993 13.22 -7.74 -21.04
C ASP A 993 11.87 -8.17 -20.43
N ASP A 994 11.07 -7.24 -19.89
CA ASP A 994 9.85 -7.59 -19.13
C ASP A 994 8.60 -7.85 -20.01
N ASP A 995 8.66 -7.72 -21.34
CA ASP A 995 7.45 -7.82 -22.20
C ASP A 995 7.59 -8.59 -23.53
N ASP A 996 8.78 -9.06 -23.93
CA ASP A 996 8.97 -9.49 -25.31
C ASP A 996 8.57 -10.96 -25.61
N ASP A 997 8.38 -11.84 -24.60
CA ASP A 997 8.23 -13.30 -24.84
C ASP A 997 7.03 -14.02 -24.19
N ASP A 998 5.98 -13.34 -23.70
CA ASP A 998 4.77 -14.05 -23.27
C ASP A 998 4.02 -14.55 -24.51
N GLU A 999 4.36 -15.75 -24.98
CA GLU A 999 3.93 -16.25 -26.28
C GLU A 999 2.45 -16.62 -26.40
N ASP A 1000 1.62 -16.66 -25.33
CA ASP A 1000 0.28 -17.24 -25.52
C ASP A 1000 -0.99 -16.68 -24.84
N ASP A 1001 -1.04 -15.81 -23.82
CA ASP A 1001 -2.39 -15.41 -23.34
C ASP A 1001 -2.59 -14.14 -22.48
N SER A 1002 -1.66 -13.18 -22.49
CA SER A 1002 -1.91 -11.90 -21.81
C SER A 1002 -2.19 -10.77 -22.82
N ASP A 1003 -3.48 -10.44 -22.98
CA ASP A 1003 -4.00 -9.30 -23.75
C ASP A 1003 -3.58 -7.93 -23.14
N ARG A 1004 -2.58 -7.92 -22.23
CA ARG A 1004 -2.02 -6.73 -21.56
C ARG A 1004 -1.06 -6.02 -22.52
N ARG A 1005 -1.63 -5.13 -23.32
CA ARG A 1005 -0.88 -4.30 -24.28
C ARG A 1005 0.23 -3.47 -23.59
N LYS A 1006 1.47 -3.61 -24.07
CA LYS A 1006 2.67 -2.85 -23.63
C LYS A 1006 2.41 -1.34 -23.64
N ILE A 1007 2.56 -0.69 -22.50
CA ILE A 1007 2.45 0.79 -22.39
C ILE A 1007 3.78 1.37 -22.85
N ARG A 1008 3.75 2.20 -23.89
CA ARG A 1008 4.93 2.95 -24.36
C ARG A 1008 5.09 4.25 -23.60
N TYR A 1009 6.34 4.70 -23.44
CA TYR A 1009 6.67 5.97 -22.84
C TYR A 1009 7.37 6.90 -23.84
N TYR A 1010 7.21 8.22 -23.68
CA TYR A 1010 7.93 9.24 -24.44
C TYR A 1010 8.53 10.28 -23.50
N LYS A 1011 9.63 10.91 -23.92
CA LYS A 1011 10.28 12.01 -23.21
C LYS A 1011 9.39 13.26 -23.22
N SER A 1012 8.74 13.55 -22.09
CA SER A 1012 7.90 14.76 -21.99
C SER A 1012 8.76 16.02 -21.96
N ASN A 1013 8.45 17.01 -22.78
CA ASN A 1013 9.14 18.31 -22.78
C ASN A 1013 8.57 19.31 -21.75
N ASN A 1014 7.48 18.95 -21.09
CA ASN A 1014 6.89 19.75 -20.02
C ASN A 1014 7.76 19.72 -18.76
N ILE A 1015 7.46 20.59 -17.81
CA ILE A 1015 8.21 20.77 -16.57
C ILE A 1015 8.38 19.44 -15.83
N LEU A 1016 7.34 18.62 -15.69
CA LEU A 1016 7.43 17.32 -15.01
C LEU A 1016 8.43 16.36 -15.66
N GLY A 1017 8.42 16.24 -16.99
CA GLY A 1017 9.39 15.41 -17.71
C GLY A 1017 10.83 15.93 -17.55
N ARG A 1018 11.01 17.25 -17.62
CA ARG A 1018 12.32 17.88 -17.42
C ARG A 1018 12.85 17.67 -15.99
N LEU A 1019 11.99 17.82 -14.97
CA LEU A 1019 12.33 17.59 -13.55
C LEU A 1019 12.66 16.12 -13.27
N TYR A 1020 11.91 15.19 -13.86
CA TYR A 1020 12.16 13.75 -13.75
C TYR A 1020 13.55 13.37 -14.26
N ARG A 1021 13.96 13.95 -15.40
CA ARG A 1021 15.24 13.66 -16.05
C ARG A 1021 16.42 14.44 -15.48
N SER A 1022 16.20 15.55 -14.77
CA SER A 1022 17.29 16.24 -14.08
C SER A 1022 17.82 15.46 -12.86
N ILE A 1023 17.08 14.43 -12.42
CA ILE A 1023 17.53 13.53 -11.34
C ILE A 1023 18.18 12.28 -11.92
N ASP A 1024 19.50 12.18 -11.76
CA ASP A 1024 20.26 10.96 -12.03
C ASP A 1024 20.52 10.18 -10.72
N GLU A 1025 19.75 9.11 -10.50
CA GLU A 1025 19.92 8.22 -9.35
C GLU A 1025 21.31 7.57 -9.31
N ARG A 1026 21.92 7.24 -10.46
CA ARG A 1026 23.23 6.58 -10.50
C ARG A 1026 24.31 7.57 -10.09
N SER A 1027 24.34 8.74 -10.72
CA SER A 1027 25.27 9.81 -10.34
C SER A 1027 25.13 10.18 -8.88
N PHE A 1028 23.89 10.29 -8.38
CA PHE A 1028 23.62 10.54 -6.97
C PHE A 1028 24.22 9.46 -6.05
N LEU A 1029 23.97 8.17 -6.34
CA LEU A 1029 24.51 7.06 -5.56
C LEU A 1029 26.04 6.97 -5.64
N CYS A 1030 26.64 7.18 -6.82
CA CYS A 1030 28.09 7.23 -6.99
C CYS A 1030 28.72 8.34 -6.14
N GLN A 1031 28.14 9.55 -6.17
CA GLN A 1031 28.62 10.68 -5.38
C GLN A 1031 28.43 10.43 -3.87
N LEU A 1032 27.31 9.87 -3.45
CA LEU A 1032 27.09 9.45 -2.06
C LEU A 1032 28.17 8.46 -1.60
N ARG A 1033 28.51 7.49 -2.45
CA ARG A 1033 29.58 6.54 -2.16
C ARG A 1033 30.93 7.24 -2.06
N ASP A 1034 31.26 8.13 -2.97
CA ASP A 1034 32.57 8.80 -3.00
C ASP A 1034 32.76 9.70 -1.76
N VAL A 1035 31.69 10.37 -1.31
CA VAL A 1035 31.64 11.08 -0.03
C VAL A 1035 31.88 10.13 1.15
N GLY A 1036 31.25 8.95 1.14
CA GLY A 1036 31.42 7.95 2.21
C GLY A 1036 32.68 7.07 2.12
N ALA A 1037 33.39 7.05 0.99
CA ALA A 1037 34.57 6.19 0.75
C ALA A 1037 35.89 6.87 1.12
N ALA A 1038 35.92 8.22 1.14
CA ALA A 1038 37.03 8.99 1.69
C ALA A 1038 37.33 8.63 3.17
N ASP A 1039 36.37 8.00 3.85
CA ASP A 1039 36.36 7.77 5.30
C ASP A 1039 36.67 6.34 5.74
N THR A 1040 36.61 5.38 4.83
CA THR A 1040 36.78 3.94 5.12
C THR A 1040 38.23 3.49 5.40
N LYS A 1041 39.18 4.42 5.51
CA LYS A 1041 40.60 4.09 5.82
C LYS A 1041 40.84 3.65 7.26
N THR A 1042 39.88 3.83 8.16
CA THR A 1042 39.95 3.35 9.55
C THR A 1042 38.86 2.30 9.77
N ASN A 1043 39.26 1.03 9.89
CA ASN A 1043 38.36 -0.07 10.25
C ASN A 1043 38.11 -0.07 11.77
N THR A 1044 37.53 1.02 12.28
CA THR A 1044 37.16 1.19 13.69
C THR A 1044 35.76 0.65 13.90
N ASP A 1045 35.63 -0.33 14.80
CA ASP A 1045 34.35 -0.81 15.28
C ASP A 1045 33.72 0.30 16.15
N VAL A 1046 32.71 0.99 15.58
CA VAL A 1046 32.08 2.16 16.21
C VAL A 1046 31.49 1.82 17.57
N LEU A 1047 30.81 0.68 17.71
CA LEU A 1047 30.21 0.27 18.98
C LEU A 1047 31.29 0.01 20.03
N ARG A 1048 32.44 -0.56 19.65
CA ARG A 1048 33.58 -0.70 20.58
C ARG A 1048 34.21 0.64 20.96
N SER A 1049 34.27 1.61 20.05
CA SER A 1049 34.74 2.96 20.37
C SER A 1049 33.82 3.65 21.39
N ILE A 1050 32.50 3.52 21.23
CA ILE A 1050 31.52 4.00 22.20
C ILE A 1050 31.69 3.26 23.54
N TRP A 1051 31.88 1.94 23.51
CA TRP A 1051 32.11 1.15 24.72
C TRP A 1051 33.34 1.61 25.51
N ASN A 1052 34.46 1.88 24.83
CA ASN A 1052 35.66 2.39 25.48
C ASN A 1052 35.44 3.77 26.12
N TYR A 1053 34.66 4.64 25.47
CA TYR A 1053 34.25 5.93 26.04
C TYR A 1053 33.40 5.74 27.29
N VAL A 1054 32.36 4.91 27.22
CA VAL A 1054 31.50 4.60 28.36
C VAL A 1054 32.33 4.08 29.53
N LEU A 1055 33.24 3.12 29.29
CA LEU A 1055 34.11 2.57 30.33
C LEU A 1055 34.98 3.64 31.01
N SER A 1056 35.47 4.64 30.27
CA SER A 1056 36.26 5.72 30.87
C SER A 1056 35.42 6.68 31.72
N GLU A 1057 34.14 6.86 31.41
CA GLU A 1057 33.23 7.75 32.15
C GLU A 1057 32.65 7.09 33.40
N VAL A 1058 32.55 5.76 33.40
CA VAL A 1058 31.91 4.97 34.46
C VAL A 1058 32.92 4.16 35.29
N ASP A 1059 34.18 4.61 35.30
CA ASP A 1059 35.23 3.98 36.11
C ASP A 1059 34.82 3.96 37.60
N GLY A 1060 34.95 2.79 38.23
CA GLY A 1060 34.54 2.56 39.62
C GLY A 1060 33.10 2.07 39.85
N PHE A 1061 32.24 2.02 38.82
CA PHE A 1061 30.88 1.46 38.95
C PHE A 1061 30.86 -0.07 38.80
N LEU A 1062 30.09 -0.77 39.64
CA LEU A 1062 29.96 -2.24 39.61
C LEU A 1062 28.70 -2.67 38.84
N TRP A 1063 28.87 -3.17 37.62
CA TRP A 1063 27.75 -3.56 36.74
C TRP A 1063 27.75 -5.02 36.29
N THR A 1064 28.88 -5.73 36.44
CA THR A 1064 29.06 -7.10 35.88
C THR A 1064 28.07 -8.12 36.43
N HIS A 1065 27.60 -7.94 37.67
CA HIS A 1065 26.61 -8.80 38.31
C HIS A 1065 25.22 -8.76 37.64
N LEU A 1066 24.94 -7.74 36.83
CA LEU A 1066 23.67 -7.54 36.12
C LEU A 1066 23.66 -8.17 34.71
N THR A 1067 24.81 -8.62 34.21
CA THR A 1067 24.94 -9.15 32.82
C THR A 1067 24.02 -10.35 32.53
N GLY A 1068 23.76 -11.19 33.54
CA GLY A 1068 22.86 -12.35 33.40
C GLY A 1068 21.40 -12.01 33.09
N ILE A 1069 20.97 -10.77 33.34
CA ILE A 1069 19.58 -10.32 33.18
C ILE A 1069 19.27 -9.91 31.73
N PHE A 1070 20.28 -9.44 30.98
CA PHE A 1070 20.04 -8.76 29.68
C PHE A 1070 20.07 -9.68 28.45
N HIS A 1071 20.40 -10.97 28.62
CA HIS A 1071 20.21 -11.95 27.55
C HIS A 1071 18.73 -12.10 27.19
N ASP A 1072 17.86 -12.15 28.20
CA ASP A 1072 16.41 -12.24 28.02
C ASP A 1072 15.85 -10.97 27.36
N THR A 1073 16.35 -9.78 27.74
CA THR A 1073 15.95 -8.50 27.14
C THR A 1073 16.23 -8.43 25.63
N ARG A 1074 17.38 -8.94 25.19
CA ARG A 1074 17.72 -9.01 23.75
C ARG A 1074 16.75 -9.92 23.01
N ASP A 1075 16.55 -11.13 23.53
CA ASP A 1075 15.75 -12.14 22.86
C ASP A 1075 14.28 -11.67 22.75
N ILE A 1076 13.76 -11.03 23.80
CA ILE A 1076 12.44 -10.36 23.80
C ILE A 1076 12.36 -9.30 22.69
N TYR A 1077 13.33 -8.38 22.60
CA TYR A 1077 13.32 -7.35 21.58
C TYR A 1077 13.38 -7.93 20.16
N GLU A 1078 14.26 -8.90 19.94
CA GLU A 1078 14.47 -9.49 18.62
C GLU A 1078 13.25 -10.30 18.13
N ASP A 1079 12.60 -11.06 19.02
CA ASP A 1079 11.40 -11.82 18.68
C ASP A 1079 10.26 -10.88 18.24
N GLU A 1080 10.10 -9.77 18.95
CA GLU A 1080 9.03 -8.79 18.72
C GLU A 1080 9.33 -7.93 17.50
N LEU A 1081 10.60 -7.67 17.22
CA LEU A 1081 11.02 -7.07 15.96
C LEU A 1081 10.64 -7.98 14.78
N ARG A 1082 10.87 -9.30 14.88
CA ARG A 1082 10.49 -10.27 13.84
C ARG A 1082 8.97 -10.34 13.65
N GLU A 1083 8.19 -10.22 14.72
CA GLU A 1083 6.72 -10.11 14.65
C GLU A 1083 6.30 -8.85 13.86
N LEU A 1084 6.86 -7.68 14.19
CA LEU A 1084 6.59 -6.45 13.45
C LEU A 1084 6.99 -6.56 11.97
N MET A 1085 8.16 -7.14 11.69
CA MET A 1085 8.65 -7.37 10.33
C MET A 1085 7.66 -8.21 9.51
N ARG A 1086 7.05 -9.23 10.11
CA ARG A 1086 6.03 -10.06 9.45
C ARG A 1086 4.70 -9.33 9.32
N LYS A 1087 4.19 -8.76 10.41
CA LYS A 1087 2.90 -8.06 10.46
C LYS A 1087 2.73 -7.03 9.34
N TYR A 1088 3.76 -6.24 9.06
CA TYR A 1088 3.70 -5.16 8.08
C TYR A 1088 4.15 -5.54 6.68
N SER A 1089 4.43 -6.83 6.47
CA SER A 1089 4.75 -7.32 5.15
C SER A 1089 3.56 -7.27 4.20
N ALA A 1090 3.89 -7.29 2.92
CA ALA A 1090 3.01 -7.46 1.80
C ALA A 1090 2.02 -8.63 1.94
N THR A 1091 2.52 -9.71 2.53
CA THR A 1091 1.81 -10.96 2.80
C THR A 1091 2.25 -11.42 4.19
N PRO A 1092 1.61 -10.91 5.27
CA PRO A 1092 2.07 -11.09 6.65
C PRO A 1092 2.21 -12.55 7.10
N LEU A 1093 1.54 -13.46 6.40
CA LEU A 1093 1.62 -14.89 6.65
C LEU A 1093 3.01 -15.46 6.34
N LYS A 1094 3.75 -14.93 5.34
CA LYS A 1094 4.92 -15.66 4.79
C LYS A 1094 6.08 -14.82 4.26
N SER A 1095 5.98 -13.50 4.28
CA SER A 1095 7.14 -12.65 4.05
C SER A 1095 7.30 -11.65 5.18
N SER A 1096 8.51 -11.16 5.32
CA SER A 1096 8.85 -10.10 6.26
C SER A 1096 9.38 -8.89 5.48
N ILE A 1097 9.13 -7.69 6.00
CA ILE A 1097 9.96 -6.55 5.65
C ILE A 1097 11.32 -6.72 6.30
N THR A 1098 12.33 -6.07 5.74
CA THR A 1098 13.69 -6.10 6.31
C THR A 1098 13.79 -5.20 7.55
N GLU A 1099 14.78 -5.48 8.40
CA GLU A 1099 15.08 -4.62 9.55
C GLU A 1099 15.35 -3.17 9.13
N TYR A 1100 16.01 -2.97 7.99
CA TYR A 1100 16.22 -1.64 7.40
C TYR A 1100 14.91 -0.92 7.07
N GLU A 1101 13.87 -1.62 6.63
CA GLU A 1101 12.56 -1.01 6.33
C GLU A 1101 11.87 -0.49 7.60
N LEU A 1102 11.99 -1.24 8.71
CA LEU A 1102 11.53 -0.78 10.02
C LEU A 1102 12.33 0.44 10.48
N PHE A 1103 13.65 0.38 10.40
CA PHE A 1103 14.56 1.43 10.87
C PHE A 1103 14.43 2.73 10.06
N VAL A 1104 14.23 2.63 8.75
CA VAL A 1104 13.96 3.77 7.85
C VAL A 1104 12.49 4.21 7.95
N GLY A 1105 11.62 3.39 8.54
CA GLY A 1105 10.21 3.67 8.73
C GLY A 1105 9.39 3.67 7.45
N THR A 1106 9.82 2.94 6.42
CA THR A 1106 9.16 2.88 5.11
C THR A 1106 9.13 1.45 4.57
N ILE A 1107 7.92 0.96 4.22
CA ILE A 1107 7.71 -0.35 3.59
C ILE A 1107 7.94 -0.22 2.08
N LEU A 1108 8.89 -0.95 1.50
CA LEU A 1108 9.33 -0.77 0.12
C LEU A 1108 8.58 -1.68 -0.86
N GLY A 1109 7.97 -2.74 -0.33
CA GLY A 1109 7.09 -3.66 -1.07
C GLY A 1109 7.86 -4.64 -1.95
N HIS A 1110 7.16 -5.69 -2.43
CA HIS A 1110 7.77 -6.71 -3.28
C HIS A 1110 7.83 -6.26 -4.74
N GLY A 1111 8.94 -5.59 -5.09
CA GLY A 1111 9.54 -5.66 -6.42
C GLY A 1111 8.80 -5.04 -7.61
N ASN A 1112 7.72 -4.26 -7.49
CA ASN A 1112 7.17 -3.57 -8.68
C ASN A 1112 6.73 -2.12 -8.43
N LYS A 1113 6.20 -1.83 -7.23
CA LYS A 1113 5.82 -0.49 -6.78
C LYS A 1113 5.42 -0.55 -5.31
N GLN A 1114 5.84 0.42 -4.49
CA GLN A 1114 5.28 0.60 -3.15
C GLN A 1114 3.76 0.84 -3.28
N ARG A 1115 2.97 -0.06 -2.69
CA ARG A 1115 1.51 -0.04 -2.80
C ARG A 1115 0.90 1.07 -1.96
N ARG A 1116 -0.37 1.40 -2.23
CA ARG A 1116 -1.11 2.38 -1.40
C ARG A 1116 -1.21 1.89 0.04
N ARG A 1117 -1.54 0.61 0.22
CA ARG A 1117 -1.58 -0.06 1.52
C ARG A 1117 -0.24 0.00 2.24
N ASP A 1118 0.87 -0.29 1.56
CA ASP A 1118 2.22 -0.21 2.15
C ASP A 1118 2.51 1.19 2.74
N LYS A 1119 2.01 2.26 2.11
CA LYS A 1119 2.17 3.64 2.62
C LYS A 1119 1.33 3.91 3.85
N ASP A 1120 0.08 3.44 3.84
CA ASP A 1120 -0.85 3.61 4.96
C ASP A 1120 -0.35 2.81 6.18
N ASN A 1121 0.08 1.57 5.96
CA ASN A 1121 0.67 0.67 6.96
C ASN A 1121 2.00 1.19 7.52
N ALA A 1122 2.82 1.88 6.72
CA ALA A 1122 4.11 2.40 7.20
C ALA A 1122 3.97 3.35 8.40
N LYS A 1123 2.84 4.05 8.55
CA LYS A 1123 2.59 4.88 9.74
C LYS A 1123 2.35 4.03 10.99
N GLU A 1124 1.43 3.08 10.91
CA GLU A 1124 1.10 2.16 12.02
C GLU A 1124 2.35 1.38 12.45
N MET A 1125 3.13 0.91 11.47
CA MET A 1125 4.43 0.25 11.68
C MET A 1125 5.41 1.10 12.49
N ARG A 1126 5.58 2.38 12.13
CA ARG A 1126 6.45 3.29 12.89
C ARG A 1126 5.95 3.51 14.31
N ASP A 1127 4.64 3.66 14.48
CA ASP A 1127 4.05 3.90 15.79
C ASP A 1127 4.24 2.68 16.71
N GLU A 1128 4.11 1.45 16.19
CA GLU A 1128 4.37 0.23 16.98
C GLU A 1128 5.85 -0.02 17.24
N TYR A 1129 6.71 0.21 16.24
CA TYR A 1129 8.15 0.10 16.44
C TYR A 1129 8.67 1.14 17.44
N ASN A 1130 8.11 2.37 17.44
CA ASN A 1130 8.42 3.36 18.47
C ASN A 1130 8.15 2.82 19.88
N ARG A 1131 6.99 2.18 20.08
CA ARG A 1131 6.61 1.59 21.37
C ARG A 1131 7.54 0.44 21.77
N LEU A 1132 7.90 -0.44 20.83
CA LEU A 1132 8.84 -1.53 21.11
C LEU A 1132 10.19 -1.00 21.62
N VAL A 1133 10.72 0.04 20.97
CA VAL A 1133 11.98 0.67 21.39
C VAL A 1133 11.83 1.34 22.76
N GLU A 1134 10.77 2.11 22.99
CA GLU A 1134 10.50 2.77 24.28
C GLU A 1134 10.37 1.76 25.42
N PHE A 1135 9.67 0.65 25.17
CA PHE A 1135 9.54 -0.46 26.11
C PHE A 1135 10.88 -1.12 26.40
N THR A 1136 11.69 -1.39 25.37
CA THR A 1136 13.03 -1.96 25.54
C THR A 1136 13.92 -1.05 26.39
N ILE A 1137 13.87 0.26 26.16
CA ILE A 1137 14.58 1.26 26.98
C ILE A 1137 14.09 1.23 28.43
N SER A 1138 12.79 1.05 28.65
CA SER A 1138 12.21 0.92 30.00
C SER A 1138 12.75 -0.31 30.73
N MET A 1139 12.79 -1.48 30.09
CA MET A 1139 13.33 -2.72 30.66
C MET A 1139 14.82 -2.57 31.03
N ILE A 1140 15.60 -1.93 30.15
CA ILE A 1140 17.03 -1.68 30.41
C ILE A 1140 17.18 -0.84 31.68
N ARG A 1141 16.36 0.19 31.85
CA ARG A 1141 16.44 1.13 32.98
C ARG A 1141 15.72 0.69 34.25
N ASP A 1142 14.86 -0.32 34.17
CA ASP A 1142 13.95 -0.71 35.27
C ASP A 1142 13.15 0.48 35.79
N THR A 1143 12.51 1.22 34.88
CA THR A 1143 11.80 2.46 35.25
C THR A 1143 10.61 2.20 36.17
N GLU A 1144 10.07 0.99 36.19
CA GLU A 1144 8.95 0.60 37.05
C GLU A 1144 9.34 0.48 38.52
N SER A 1145 10.53 -0.05 38.82
CA SER A 1145 11.06 -0.15 40.19
C SER A 1145 11.64 1.18 40.70
N GLY A 1146 11.40 2.29 39.98
CA GLY A 1146 11.92 3.61 40.28
C GLY A 1146 13.28 3.91 39.65
N GLY A 1147 13.83 3.02 38.81
CA GLY A 1147 15.08 3.23 38.08
C GLY A 1147 16.35 3.16 38.95
N THR A 1148 16.32 2.43 40.06
CA THR A 1148 17.51 2.16 40.86
C THR A 1148 18.53 1.37 40.02
N GLU A 1149 19.78 1.82 39.96
CA GLU A 1149 20.86 1.23 39.15
C GLU A 1149 20.69 1.35 37.62
N ALA A 1150 19.88 2.32 37.12
CA ALA A 1150 19.65 2.49 35.68
C ALA A 1150 20.93 2.64 34.86
N LEU A 1151 21.97 3.29 35.41
CA LEU A 1151 23.27 3.45 34.78
C LEU A 1151 23.98 2.08 34.67
N GLU A 1152 24.17 1.38 35.78
CA GLU A 1152 24.84 0.07 35.88
C GLU A 1152 24.15 -0.97 34.99
N ARG A 1153 22.82 -0.98 34.99
CA ARG A 1153 21.99 -1.81 34.12
C ARG A 1153 22.22 -1.51 32.64
N SER A 1154 22.25 -0.23 32.27
CA SER A 1154 22.48 0.17 30.88
C SER A 1154 23.88 -0.19 30.38
N ILE A 1155 24.90 -0.11 31.25
CA ILE A 1155 26.28 -0.54 30.96
C ILE A 1155 26.32 -2.05 30.74
N ALA A 1156 25.74 -2.85 31.65
CA ALA A 1156 25.69 -4.29 31.54
C ALA A 1156 24.94 -4.75 30.28
N CYS A 1157 23.81 -4.12 29.94
CA CYS A 1157 23.08 -4.41 28.71
C CYS A 1157 23.91 -4.10 27.46
N PHE A 1158 24.61 -2.96 27.45
CA PHE A 1158 25.45 -2.59 26.31
C PHE A 1158 26.62 -3.57 26.12
N TRP A 1159 27.27 -4.01 27.20
CA TRP A 1159 28.28 -5.06 27.16
C TRP A 1159 27.75 -6.37 26.56
N VAL A 1160 26.60 -6.85 27.05
CA VAL A 1160 25.97 -8.09 26.55
C VAL A 1160 25.64 -8.00 25.06
N ALA A 1161 25.27 -6.81 24.58
CA ALA A 1161 24.96 -6.59 23.17
C ALA A 1161 26.19 -6.66 22.25
N ILE A 1162 27.39 -6.29 22.73
CA ILE A 1162 28.63 -6.25 21.93
C ILE A 1162 29.54 -7.47 22.11
N ASP A 1163 29.54 -8.13 23.28
CA ASP A 1163 30.43 -9.24 23.63
C ASP A 1163 29.86 -10.63 23.25
N GLY A 1164 28.68 -10.67 22.64
CA GLY A 1164 27.95 -11.89 22.27
C GLY A 1164 28.67 -12.77 21.24
N LYS A 1165 29.69 -13.52 21.67
CA LYS A 1165 29.93 -14.87 21.14
C LYS A 1165 28.62 -15.63 21.32
N SER A 1166 28.08 -16.18 20.24
CA SER A 1166 26.86 -16.98 20.21
C SER A 1166 26.95 -18.17 21.20
N SER A 1167 26.58 -17.95 22.45
CA SER A 1167 26.42 -19.00 23.47
C SER A 1167 25.14 -19.76 23.20
N GLY A 1168 25.20 -20.67 22.22
CA GLY A 1168 24.07 -21.51 21.84
C GLY A 1168 24.29 -22.43 20.63
N GLN A 1169 25.37 -22.29 19.85
CA GLN A 1169 25.71 -23.30 18.84
C GLN A 1169 26.55 -24.41 19.47
N LYS A 1170 25.90 -25.50 19.86
CA LYS A 1170 26.60 -26.80 20.00
C LYS A 1170 27.29 -27.09 18.65
N PRO A 1171 28.61 -27.34 18.60
CA PRO A 1171 29.30 -27.67 17.36
C PRO A 1171 28.81 -29.05 16.89
N GLY A 1172 27.97 -29.07 15.86
CA GLY A 1172 27.49 -30.31 15.24
C GLY A 1172 26.04 -30.33 14.74
N LEU A 1173 25.19 -29.37 15.12
CA LEU A 1173 23.82 -29.27 14.59
C LEU A 1173 23.67 -28.01 13.73
N ARG A 1174 23.64 -28.19 12.40
CA ARG A 1174 23.05 -27.20 11.49
C ARG A 1174 21.55 -27.23 11.74
N SER A 1175 21.06 -26.35 12.62
CA SER A 1175 19.64 -26.04 12.72
C SER A 1175 19.13 -25.58 11.35
N ALA A 1176 17.94 -26.06 10.94
CA ALA A 1176 17.23 -25.57 9.75
C ALA A 1176 16.97 -24.05 9.78
N HIS A 1177 17.20 -23.38 10.93
CA HIS A 1177 17.12 -21.92 11.10
C HIS A 1177 18.40 -21.15 10.71
N ALA A 1178 19.42 -21.81 10.15
CA ALA A 1178 20.67 -21.18 9.71
C ALA A 1178 20.53 -20.15 8.55
N HIS A 1179 19.30 -19.89 8.08
CA HIS A 1179 18.97 -18.85 7.11
C HIS A 1179 18.33 -17.58 7.71
N GLN A 1180 18.15 -17.48 9.04
CA GLN A 1180 17.69 -16.23 9.65
C GLN A 1180 18.86 -15.24 9.80
N ASP A 1181 18.78 -14.12 9.08
CA ASP A 1181 19.76 -13.03 9.14
C ASP A 1181 19.93 -12.52 10.58
N LYS A 1182 21.18 -12.28 10.99
CA LYS A 1182 21.50 -11.64 12.27
C LYS A 1182 20.91 -10.22 12.30
N LEU A 1183 20.06 -9.93 13.29
CA LEU A 1183 19.51 -8.58 13.52
C LEU A 1183 20.59 -7.63 14.05
N LEU A 1184 20.51 -6.37 13.66
CA LEU A 1184 21.58 -5.37 13.84
C LEU A 1184 21.21 -4.21 14.76
N SER A 1185 19.92 -4.01 15.07
CA SER A 1185 19.41 -2.83 15.79
C SER A 1185 19.56 -2.88 17.31
N PHE A 1186 19.55 -4.06 17.94
CA PHE A 1186 19.59 -4.15 19.41
C PHE A 1186 20.85 -3.52 20.04
N PRO A 1187 22.08 -3.75 19.54
CA PRO A 1187 23.27 -3.11 20.09
C PRO A 1187 23.21 -1.58 20.04
N TRP A 1188 22.56 -1.00 19.04
CA TRP A 1188 22.36 0.44 18.95
C TRP A 1188 21.39 0.96 20.01
N ILE A 1189 20.30 0.24 20.28
CA ILE A 1189 19.35 0.60 21.34
C ILE A 1189 20.03 0.56 22.72
N ALA A 1190 20.81 -0.49 22.98
CA ALA A 1190 21.58 -0.61 24.22
C ALA A 1190 22.62 0.52 24.36
N ALA A 1191 23.39 0.80 23.30
CA ALA A 1191 24.38 1.87 23.28
C ALA A 1191 23.76 3.25 23.55
N MET A 1192 22.65 3.58 22.87
CA MET A 1192 21.95 4.86 23.04
C MET A 1192 21.36 5.02 24.45
N THR A 1193 20.85 3.93 25.03
CA THR A 1193 20.32 3.95 26.40
C THR A 1193 21.42 4.22 27.40
N CYS A 1194 22.57 3.55 27.24
CA CYS A 1194 23.75 3.73 28.08
C CYS A 1194 24.34 5.14 27.97
N LEU A 1195 24.53 5.65 26.75
CA LEU A 1195 25.00 7.02 26.52
C LEU A 1195 24.09 8.08 27.14
N ASP A 1196 22.77 7.87 27.15
CA ASP A 1196 21.81 8.80 27.75
C ASP A 1196 21.87 8.77 29.30
N GLU A 1197 22.23 7.65 29.93
CA GLU A 1197 22.51 7.61 31.37
C GLU A 1197 23.86 8.24 31.72
N VAL A 1198 24.88 8.05 30.89
CA VAL A 1198 26.19 8.70 31.06
C VAL A 1198 26.06 10.23 30.93
N ASP A 1199 25.32 10.73 29.95
CA ASP A 1199 25.05 12.17 29.80
C ASP A 1199 24.26 12.74 31.00
N LYS A 1200 23.33 11.98 31.58
CA LYS A 1200 22.68 12.37 32.85
C LYS A 1200 23.70 12.45 33.98
N LEU A 1201 24.54 11.42 34.17
CA LEU A 1201 25.58 11.40 35.21
C LEU A 1201 26.45 12.67 35.14
N GLN A 1202 26.92 13.03 33.94
CA GLN A 1202 27.73 14.22 33.72
C GLN A 1202 27.02 15.54 34.07
N ARG A 1203 25.70 15.63 33.86
CA ARG A 1203 24.91 16.83 34.21
C ARG A 1203 24.64 16.96 35.71
N TYR A 1204 24.65 15.85 36.46
CA TYR A 1204 24.37 15.82 37.89
C TYR A 1204 25.62 15.72 38.77
N ALA A 1205 26.79 15.45 38.19
CA ALA A 1205 28.06 15.53 38.89
C ALA A 1205 28.33 16.98 39.32
N PRO A 1206 28.59 17.26 40.62
CA PRO A 1206 29.02 18.59 41.05
C PRO A 1206 30.38 18.90 40.41
N ILE A 1207 30.46 20.06 39.74
CA ILE A 1207 31.68 20.61 39.12
C ILE A 1207 32.79 20.77 40.16
#